data_AF-A0ABD3MK29-F1
#
_entry.id   AF-A0ABD3MK29-F1
#
_cell.length_a   1.000
_cell.length_b   1.000
_cell.length_c   1.000
_cell.angle_alpha   90.00
_cell.angle_beta   90.00
_cell.angle_gamma   90.00
#
_symmetry.space_group_name_H-M   'P 1'
#
loop_
_entity.id
_entity.type
_entity.pdbx_description
1 polymer ?
#
loop_
_entity_poly.entity_id
_entity_poly.type
_entity_poly.pdbx_seq_one_letter_code
_entity_poly.pdbx_strand_id
1 'polypeptide(L)'
;MKLLVAALVTLSAFHYSHARREGDTVPEYTIDDCNGWIEDANSYDADASGGLNQEEYYNWLVGSGLISADASFEEIALPLKVSFLGLACECQALGYGEDCCTGADAEFPISDINGSDITATAAEIKGYMCDNLATTVLASLPPTPSPTVDAAETLSVSIVGSVLDYSSFDYSGILDGSSKPTYYDAAEINANEGDNNVIAELTEGYQLLADELMSGMRRSLRASNARRLQTLNTVTAADVADCPADLVYAPEGALCLNFTFDIDTSALSEEDAATFADQLETAINDGELYDKVKYIYPDTLISGLGSPGSGIDYTVPSNATSTEAPPVDESSKETTTTAEASSSDGLGTTAIVFIVIGVLAVPLIIAGLLKGRSTSEPEVAKTRELPSGDGEDDDVYYDGPSDMKASRGVGSSLAAMGAAGSAAALIGTMSSSEIEEEIRRLVDETNAPKSADELLAAYAGREAELLKNLRKLKVKTDKEAAMIAEIRTLAEETNASKTADEMLELYKGREQELLNNLRKLYAQKQPEIEAKKMRAEIITLVEELNIPKSPDEMLAAYEGREQELLKNLRKMKAKEDTKAEIEALVVETGAPKSAEELLASYAGREEQLLKNLRKMKAKQVNDAEIKAEVEALVDELNIPKTADDMLASYAGREDELLKNLRKMKAKEDVKAEVKTLASELGVPKSADEMLASYAGREEELLKNLRKLKVQKATVAEMKAEIEILVSELDVPKTADEMMASYIGREAELLRNLRKMKAKEDVKAEVRTLTDELGVPKTADEMLASYAGREEELLKNLKKMKANNERVAGIKGEVEVLVKELEVPKTADEMMASYAGREEVLLKNLKKMKAKQEQDASIKAEVEELVKELGVPKTADEMLASYAGREAELLRNLKKMMNNKEKTDKIKAEVEILVKDLDIPKSADEMLASYVGREEVLLKNLQRLKEKQDKDANIRKEIEILVKELGVPKTADELLASYAGREEELFRNLKKMMNTKEKNDKIKAEVESIAAELDLPKSAEEMLSSFAGREEELLKNLRKMKEKKTGQAATGSVDAQVRAEVEELVQATNTVKSADELLAAYEGREQELISHLKKLKASNRDLQSL
;
A
#
# COMPACT_ATOMS: atom_id res chain seq x y z
N MET A 1 -2.86 -30.81 2.68
CA MET A 1 -3.46 -31.06 1.34
C MET A 1 -4.71 -31.92 1.48
N LYS A 2 -4.89 -33.14 0.93
CA LYS A 2 -6.25 -33.77 0.84
C LYS A 2 -7.11 -33.73 2.14
N LEU A 3 -6.55 -34.00 3.32
CA LEU A 3 -7.27 -33.90 4.62
C LEU A 3 -7.56 -32.45 5.10
N LEU A 4 -6.79 -31.47 4.62
CA LEU A 4 -6.98 -30.04 4.86
C LEU A 4 -8.01 -29.45 3.88
N VAL A 5 -7.96 -29.86 2.61
CA VAL A 5 -8.93 -29.47 1.56
C VAL A 5 -10.31 -30.01 1.93
N ALA A 6 -10.42 -31.29 2.28
CA ALA A 6 -11.68 -31.86 2.78
C ALA A 6 -12.20 -31.12 4.03
N ALA A 7 -11.31 -30.70 4.94
CA ALA A 7 -11.71 -29.89 6.09
C ALA A 7 -12.23 -28.50 5.66
N LEU A 8 -11.53 -27.79 4.79
CA LEU A 8 -11.91 -26.46 4.28
C LEU A 8 -13.22 -26.47 3.46
N VAL A 9 -13.41 -27.47 2.60
CA VAL A 9 -14.67 -27.68 1.86
C VAL A 9 -15.82 -27.97 2.83
N THR A 10 -15.59 -28.77 3.90
CA THR A 10 -16.63 -28.93 4.93
C THR A 10 -16.82 -27.68 5.79
N LEU A 11 -15.79 -26.86 6.05
CA LEU A 11 -15.92 -25.65 6.89
C LEU A 11 -16.66 -24.52 6.17
N SER A 12 -16.39 -24.33 4.87
CA SER A 12 -17.09 -23.35 4.02
C SER A 12 -18.57 -23.71 3.88
N ALA A 13 -18.88 -24.96 3.51
CA ALA A 13 -20.25 -25.46 3.48
C ALA A 13 -20.97 -25.35 4.85
N PHE A 14 -20.27 -25.61 5.97
CA PHE A 14 -20.86 -25.53 7.30
C PHE A 14 -21.13 -24.08 7.74
N HIS A 15 -20.21 -23.13 7.49
CA HIS A 15 -20.45 -21.70 7.75
C HIS A 15 -21.60 -21.14 6.90
N TYR A 16 -21.58 -21.39 5.59
CA TYR A 16 -22.62 -20.91 4.67
C TYR A 16 -24.01 -21.46 5.02
N SER A 17 -24.09 -22.72 5.49
CA SER A 17 -25.34 -23.32 6.01
C SER A 17 -25.86 -22.68 7.32
N HIS A 18 -25.01 -21.96 8.05
CA HIS A 18 -25.35 -21.25 9.29
C HIS A 18 -25.73 -19.79 9.04
N ALA A 19 -25.01 -19.08 8.16
CA ALA A 19 -25.29 -17.69 7.81
C ALA A 19 -26.74 -17.49 7.32
N ARG A 20 -27.24 -18.36 6.43
CA ARG A 20 -28.65 -18.36 5.97
C ARG A 20 -29.72 -18.66 7.06
N ARG A 21 -29.36 -18.71 8.35
CA ARG A 21 -30.32 -18.86 9.47
C ARG A 21 -30.37 -17.73 10.49
N GLU A 22 -29.32 -16.90 10.61
CA GLU A 22 -29.26 -15.86 11.64
C GLU A 22 -28.73 -14.52 11.10
N GLY A 23 -29.60 -13.79 10.38
CA GLY A 23 -29.61 -12.33 10.40
C GLY A 23 -28.59 -11.55 9.55
N ASP A 24 -27.45 -12.12 9.21
CA ASP A 24 -26.40 -11.41 8.46
C ASP A 24 -26.81 -11.07 7.02
N THR A 25 -26.53 -9.83 6.62
CA THR A 25 -26.90 -9.25 5.32
C THR A 25 -25.84 -9.48 4.25
N VAL A 26 -26.13 -10.41 3.33
CA VAL A 26 -25.38 -10.53 2.07
C VAL A 26 -25.54 -9.24 1.25
N PRO A 27 -24.50 -8.73 0.56
CA PRO A 27 -24.60 -7.57 -0.32
C PRO A 27 -25.64 -7.76 -1.44
N GLU A 28 -26.48 -6.76 -1.66
CA GLU A 28 -27.59 -6.82 -2.63
C GLU A 28 -27.12 -6.42 -4.04
N TYR A 29 -26.67 -7.40 -4.84
CA TYR A 29 -26.35 -7.25 -6.26
C TYR A 29 -27.58 -7.53 -7.16
N THR A 30 -27.63 -6.98 -8.37
CA THR A 30 -28.72 -7.27 -9.31
C THR A 30 -28.45 -8.51 -10.17
N ILE A 31 -29.51 -9.11 -10.72
CA ILE A 31 -29.40 -10.24 -11.65
C ILE A 31 -28.60 -9.85 -12.90
N ASP A 32 -28.67 -8.59 -13.32
CA ASP A 32 -27.95 -8.10 -14.50
C ASP A 32 -26.45 -7.92 -14.22
N ASP A 33 -26.05 -7.50 -13.00
CA ASP A 33 -24.64 -7.49 -12.57
C ASP A 33 -24.06 -8.91 -12.55
N CYS A 34 -24.80 -9.86 -11.96
CA CYS A 34 -24.44 -11.27 -11.89
C CYS A 34 -24.33 -11.93 -13.29
N ASN A 35 -25.18 -11.53 -14.24
CA ASN A 35 -25.03 -11.94 -15.64
C ASN A 35 -23.80 -11.30 -16.28
N GLY A 36 -23.57 -10.00 -16.05
CA GLY A 36 -22.41 -9.26 -16.56
C GLY A 36 -21.08 -9.84 -16.10
N TRP A 37 -20.94 -10.22 -14.84
CA TRP A 37 -19.74 -10.88 -14.32
C TRP A 37 -19.49 -12.24 -14.97
N ILE A 38 -20.54 -12.98 -15.34
CA ILE A 38 -20.40 -14.28 -16.00
C ILE A 38 -20.05 -14.10 -17.49
N GLU A 39 -20.64 -13.12 -18.18
CA GLU A 39 -20.26 -12.79 -19.57
C GLU A 39 -18.82 -12.23 -19.65
N ASP A 40 -18.40 -11.42 -18.67
CA ASP A 40 -17.02 -10.95 -18.53
C ASP A 40 -16.06 -12.11 -18.27
N ALA A 41 -16.34 -12.96 -17.28
CA ALA A 41 -15.55 -14.16 -16.98
C ALA A 41 -15.41 -15.09 -18.19
N ASN A 42 -16.50 -15.33 -18.94
CA ASN A 42 -16.50 -16.11 -20.18
C ASN A 42 -15.67 -15.47 -21.31
N SER A 43 -15.17 -14.23 -21.16
CA SER A 43 -14.24 -13.61 -22.11
C SER A 43 -12.76 -13.87 -21.79
N TYR A 44 -12.47 -14.47 -20.63
CA TYR A 44 -11.13 -14.91 -20.19
C TYR A 44 -10.92 -16.43 -20.30
N ASP A 45 -11.96 -17.18 -20.67
CA ASP A 45 -11.87 -18.56 -21.20
C ASP A 45 -11.12 -18.48 -22.55
N ALA A 46 -9.82 -18.71 -22.50
CA ALA A 46 -8.87 -18.44 -23.57
C ALA A 46 -8.46 -19.73 -24.32
N ASP A 47 -8.63 -20.89 -23.69
CA ASP A 47 -8.52 -22.21 -24.33
C ASP A 47 -9.86 -22.76 -24.88
N ALA A 48 -10.99 -22.09 -24.58
CA ALA A 48 -12.34 -22.48 -24.96
C ALA A 48 -12.77 -23.85 -24.39
N SER A 49 -12.26 -24.19 -23.20
CA SER A 49 -12.68 -25.32 -22.37
C SER A 49 -14.17 -25.28 -22.02
N GLY A 50 -14.74 -24.08 -21.90
CA GLY A 50 -16.06 -23.84 -21.31
C GLY A 50 -16.00 -23.55 -19.81
N GLY A 51 -14.82 -23.23 -19.28
CA GLY A 51 -14.60 -22.85 -17.88
C GLY A 51 -13.49 -21.80 -17.74
N LEU A 52 -12.96 -21.66 -16.53
CA LEU A 52 -11.68 -20.96 -16.28
C LEU A 52 -10.75 -21.88 -15.51
N ASN A 53 -9.56 -22.11 -16.04
CA ASN A 53 -8.45 -22.72 -15.30
C ASN A 53 -7.82 -21.70 -14.31
N GLN A 54 -6.80 -22.11 -13.54
CA GLN A 54 -6.17 -21.26 -12.51
C GLN A 54 -5.53 -19.98 -13.07
N GLU A 55 -4.92 -20.04 -14.26
CA GLU A 55 -4.26 -18.90 -14.89
C GLU A 55 -5.30 -17.96 -15.53
N GLU A 56 -6.38 -18.50 -16.08
CA GLU A 56 -7.50 -17.72 -16.64
C GLU A 56 -8.33 -17.01 -15.57
N TYR A 57 -8.64 -17.68 -14.45
CA TYR A 57 -9.30 -17.06 -13.30
C TYR A 57 -8.43 -15.94 -12.68
N TYR A 58 -7.11 -16.13 -12.62
CA TYR A 58 -6.17 -15.05 -12.26
C TYR A 58 -6.23 -13.88 -13.25
N ASN A 59 -6.13 -14.16 -14.56
CA ASN A 59 -6.15 -13.13 -15.61
C ASN A 59 -7.48 -12.37 -15.64
N TRP A 60 -8.60 -13.04 -15.33
CA TRP A 60 -9.90 -12.43 -15.16
C TRP A 60 -9.93 -11.49 -13.96
N LEU A 61 -9.51 -11.93 -12.76
CA LEU A 61 -9.45 -11.06 -11.58
C LEU A 61 -8.57 -9.82 -11.80
N VAL A 62 -7.43 -9.95 -12.51
CA VAL A 62 -6.60 -8.80 -12.93
C VAL A 62 -7.34 -7.93 -13.96
N GLY A 63 -8.00 -8.54 -14.94
CA GLY A 63 -8.70 -7.88 -16.04
C GLY A 63 -9.92 -7.07 -15.61
N SER A 64 -10.70 -7.58 -14.67
CA SER A 64 -11.82 -6.89 -14.01
C SER A 64 -11.35 -5.83 -13.01
N GLY A 65 -10.04 -5.70 -12.77
CA GLY A 65 -9.45 -4.71 -11.85
C GLY A 65 -9.56 -5.05 -10.36
N LEU A 66 -9.84 -6.33 -10.02
CA LEU A 66 -10.05 -6.80 -8.65
C LEU A 66 -8.73 -7.18 -7.92
N ILE A 67 -7.63 -7.32 -8.66
CA ILE A 67 -6.27 -7.43 -8.12
C ILE A 67 -5.27 -6.71 -9.03
N SER A 68 -4.16 -6.26 -8.44
CA SER A 68 -2.97 -5.82 -9.18
C SER A 68 -2.33 -6.98 -9.95
N ALA A 69 -1.61 -6.64 -11.03
CA ALA A 69 -0.98 -7.61 -11.94
C ALA A 69 0.32 -8.21 -11.36
N ASP A 70 0.18 -8.86 -10.21
CA ASP A 70 1.27 -9.36 -9.39
C ASP A 70 1.54 -10.85 -9.72
N ALA A 71 2.58 -11.08 -10.51
CA ALA A 71 3.16 -12.37 -10.90
C ALA A 71 2.21 -13.49 -11.40
N SER A 72 1.58 -14.25 -10.50
CA SER A 72 0.92 -15.54 -10.81
C SER A 72 -0.14 -15.95 -9.78
N PHE A 73 -0.98 -16.95 -10.14
CA PHE A 73 -1.99 -17.52 -9.25
C PHE A 73 -1.39 -18.09 -7.95
N GLU A 74 -0.14 -18.56 -7.94
CA GLU A 74 0.57 -18.99 -6.73
C GLU A 74 0.88 -17.86 -5.74
N GLU A 75 0.81 -16.59 -6.15
CA GLU A 75 1.18 -15.43 -5.31
C GLU A 75 -0.02 -14.64 -4.75
N ILE A 76 -1.22 -14.75 -5.35
CA ILE A 76 -2.43 -14.02 -4.88
C ILE A 76 -2.90 -14.43 -3.47
N ALA A 77 -3.74 -13.62 -2.84
CA ALA A 77 -4.24 -13.87 -1.49
C ALA A 77 -4.93 -15.26 -1.34
N LEU A 78 -4.72 -15.92 -0.19
CA LEU A 78 -5.27 -17.27 0.07
C LEU A 78 -6.80 -17.36 -0.08
N PRO A 79 -7.62 -16.36 0.32
CA PRO A 79 -9.07 -16.38 0.05
C PRO A 79 -9.43 -16.52 -1.43
N LEU A 80 -8.68 -15.89 -2.35
CA LEU A 80 -8.93 -15.97 -3.79
C LEU A 80 -8.64 -17.38 -4.33
N LYS A 81 -7.53 -18.00 -3.86
CA LYS A 81 -7.17 -19.40 -4.17
C LYS A 81 -8.20 -20.40 -3.62
N VAL A 82 -8.74 -20.14 -2.43
CA VAL A 82 -9.80 -20.96 -1.81
C VAL A 82 -11.14 -20.78 -2.52
N SER A 83 -11.46 -19.56 -2.97
CA SER A 83 -12.65 -19.26 -3.77
C SER A 83 -12.59 -20.00 -5.11
N PHE A 84 -11.45 -19.95 -5.80
CA PHE A 84 -11.22 -20.75 -7.01
C PHE A 84 -11.41 -22.25 -6.75
N LEU A 85 -10.78 -22.83 -5.70
CA LEU A 85 -10.96 -24.26 -5.39
C LEU A 85 -12.41 -24.62 -5.07
N GLY A 86 -13.16 -23.73 -4.39
CA GLY A 86 -14.58 -23.93 -4.12
C GLY A 86 -15.40 -23.97 -5.41
N LEU A 87 -15.27 -22.92 -6.24
CA LEU A 87 -15.98 -22.78 -7.51
C LEU A 87 -15.61 -23.89 -8.51
N ALA A 88 -14.34 -24.29 -8.58
CA ALA A 88 -13.91 -25.44 -9.38
C ALA A 88 -14.54 -26.75 -8.88
N CYS A 89 -14.62 -27.00 -7.57
CA CYS A 89 -15.21 -28.24 -7.04
C CYS A 89 -16.72 -28.38 -7.27
N GLU A 90 -17.44 -27.33 -7.66
CA GLU A 90 -18.83 -27.47 -8.13
C GLU A 90 -18.96 -28.26 -9.45
N CYS A 91 -17.85 -28.52 -10.16
CA CYS A 91 -17.79 -29.53 -11.23
C CYS A 91 -18.28 -30.92 -10.76
N GLN A 92 -18.12 -31.25 -9.46
CA GLN A 92 -18.62 -32.49 -8.88
C GLN A 92 -20.17 -32.53 -8.86
N ALA A 93 -20.81 -31.40 -8.55
CA ALA A 93 -22.27 -31.27 -8.52
C ALA A 93 -22.89 -31.26 -9.93
N LEU A 94 -22.15 -30.78 -10.94
CA LEU A 94 -22.52 -30.90 -12.36
C LEU A 94 -22.28 -32.31 -12.93
N GLY A 95 -21.52 -33.17 -12.23
CA GLY A 95 -21.38 -34.59 -12.55
C GLY A 95 -20.06 -35.01 -13.19
N TYR A 96 -19.03 -34.14 -13.22
CA TYR A 96 -17.74 -34.42 -13.85
C TYR A 96 -16.82 -35.38 -13.05
N GLY A 97 -17.20 -35.76 -11.82
CA GLY A 97 -16.55 -36.81 -11.02
C GLY A 97 -15.61 -36.31 -9.91
N GLU A 98 -15.29 -37.15 -8.93
CA GLU A 98 -14.66 -36.69 -7.66
C GLU A 98 -13.29 -35.98 -7.83
N ASP A 99 -12.49 -36.33 -8.85
CA ASP A 99 -11.17 -35.71 -9.06
C ASP A 99 -11.20 -34.43 -9.93
N CYS A 100 -12.35 -33.97 -10.46
CA CYS A 100 -12.44 -32.88 -11.46
C CYS A 100 -11.96 -31.49 -10.97
N CYS A 101 -11.82 -31.28 -9.66
CA CYS A 101 -11.19 -30.08 -9.09
C CYS A 101 -9.79 -30.34 -8.50
N THR A 102 -9.10 -31.40 -8.94
CA THR A 102 -7.77 -31.77 -8.43
C THR A 102 -6.77 -32.07 -9.55
N GLY A 103 -6.03 -31.05 -9.97
CA GLY A 103 -5.00 -31.15 -11.01
C GLY A 103 -4.48 -29.77 -11.42
N ALA A 104 -3.80 -29.71 -12.57
CA ALA A 104 -3.71 -28.48 -13.34
C ALA A 104 -5.02 -28.26 -14.13
N ASP A 105 -5.58 -29.36 -14.65
CA ASP A 105 -6.84 -29.54 -15.38
C ASP A 105 -8.10 -29.35 -14.49
N ALA A 106 -8.02 -28.46 -13.49
CA ALA A 106 -9.12 -28.11 -12.61
C ALA A 106 -9.71 -26.76 -13.04
N GLU A 107 -10.96 -26.77 -13.48
CA GLU A 107 -11.63 -25.62 -14.11
C GLU A 107 -12.89 -25.21 -13.33
N PHE A 108 -13.17 -23.91 -13.31
CA PHE A 108 -14.44 -23.35 -12.86
C PHE A 108 -15.47 -23.39 -14.03
N PRO A 109 -16.55 -24.19 -13.97
CA PRO A 109 -17.37 -24.51 -15.14
C PRO A 109 -18.41 -23.43 -15.50
N ILE A 110 -17.99 -22.41 -16.25
CA ILE A 110 -18.82 -21.27 -16.66
C ILE A 110 -19.93 -21.65 -17.65
N SER A 111 -19.60 -22.43 -18.68
CA SER A 111 -20.52 -22.68 -19.80
C SER A 111 -21.80 -23.43 -19.40
N ASP A 112 -21.72 -24.31 -18.39
CA ASP A 112 -22.86 -25.05 -17.85
C ASP A 112 -23.79 -24.19 -16.95
N ILE A 113 -23.28 -23.07 -16.41
CA ILE A 113 -24.06 -22.13 -15.58
C ILE A 113 -24.53 -20.89 -16.38
N ASN A 114 -23.97 -20.65 -17.57
CA ASN A 114 -24.32 -19.50 -18.41
C ASN A 114 -25.35 -19.85 -19.50
N GLY A 115 -26.63 -19.96 -19.12
CA GLY A 115 -27.71 -20.19 -20.07
C GLY A 115 -29.10 -19.81 -19.55
N SER A 116 -30.09 -19.80 -20.45
CA SER A 116 -31.49 -19.50 -20.12
C SER A 116 -32.34 -20.73 -19.78
N ASP A 117 -31.88 -21.94 -20.15
CA ASP A 117 -32.48 -23.25 -19.80
C ASP A 117 -31.50 -24.09 -18.97
N ILE A 118 -30.89 -23.51 -17.92
CA ILE A 118 -29.98 -24.21 -17.00
C ILE A 118 -30.72 -25.08 -15.97
N THR A 119 -30.03 -26.08 -15.42
CA THR A 119 -30.59 -26.94 -14.36
C THR A 119 -30.73 -26.18 -13.04
N ALA A 120 -31.58 -26.66 -12.12
CA ALA A 120 -31.72 -26.06 -10.79
C ALA A 120 -30.39 -26.04 -10.01
N THR A 121 -29.56 -27.08 -10.17
CA THR A 121 -28.21 -27.17 -9.60
C THR A 121 -27.28 -26.12 -10.19
N ALA A 122 -27.25 -25.97 -11.53
CA ALA A 122 -26.46 -24.93 -12.19
C ALA A 122 -26.91 -23.50 -11.81
N ALA A 123 -28.22 -23.29 -11.58
CA ALA A 123 -28.74 -22.02 -11.07
C ALA A 123 -28.34 -21.73 -9.61
N GLU A 124 -28.23 -22.77 -8.77
CA GLU A 124 -27.75 -22.63 -7.38
C GLU A 124 -26.23 -22.38 -7.34
N ILE A 125 -25.45 -23.04 -8.21
CA ILE A 125 -24.00 -22.77 -8.41
C ILE A 125 -23.78 -21.34 -8.95
N LYS A 126 -24.60 -20.88 -9.91
CA LYS A 126 -24.57 -19.49 -10.40
C LYS A 126 -24.80 -18.47 -9.28
N GLY A 127 -25.77 -18.73 -8.40
CA GLY A 127 -25.98 -17.92 -7.19
C GLY A 127 -24.79 -17.95 -6.25
N TYR A 128 -24.24 -19.14 -5.96
CA TYR A 128 -23.05 -19.30 -5.11
C TYR A 128 -21.81 -18.59 -5.68
N MET A 129 -21.65 -18.57 -7.00
CA MET A 129 -20.60 -17.81 -7.67
C MET A 129 -20.83 -16.30 -7.52
N CYS A 130 -22.03 -15.78 -7.82
CA CYS A 130 -22.30 -14.35 -7.69
C CYS A 130 -22.24 -13.86 -6.23
N ASP A 131 -22.59 -14.70 -5.25
CA ASP A 131 -22.39 -14.44 -3.81
C ASP A 131 -20.89 -14.39 -3.43
N ASN A 132 -20.08 -15.33 -3.92
CA ASN A 132 -18.62 -15.30 -3.73
C ASN A 132 -18.00 -14.06 -4.38
N LEU A 133 -18.45 -13.68 -5.58
CA LEU A 133 -17.95 -12.50 -6.28
C LEU A 133 -18.37 -11.20 -5.59
N ALA A 134 -19.63 -11.05 -5.17
CA ALA A 134 -20.04 -9.88 -4.39
C ALA A 134 -19.20 -9.74 -3.10
N THR A 135 -18.87 -10.86 -2.45
CA THR A 135 -17.97 -10.89 -1.28
C THR A 135 -16.51 -10.57 -1.65
N THR A 136 -16.02 -11.06 -2.80
CA THR A 136 -14.63 -10.88 -3.26
C THR A 136 -14.37 -9.47 -3.81
N VAL A 137 -15.33 -8.92 -4.55
CA VAL A 137 -15.29 -7.55 -5.10
C VAL A 137 -15.27 -6.54 -3.96
N LEU A 138 -16.08 -6.73 -2.91
CA LEU A 138 -16.01 -5.89 -1.71
C LEU A 138 -14.72 -6.11 -0.89
N ALA A 139 -14.12 -7.30 -0.94
CA ALA A 139 -12.78 -7.55 -0.38
C ALA A 139 -11.61 -7.05 -1.26
N SER A 140 -11.90 -6.38 -2.39
CA SER A 140 -10.88 -5.85 -3.32
C SER A 140 -10.76 -4.32 -3.34
N LEU A 141 -11.53 -3.59 -2.51
CA LEU A 141 -11.10 -2.27 -2.06
C LEU A 141 -9.82 -2.45 -1.23
N PRO A 142 -8.81 -1.58 -1.39
CA PRO A 142 -7.41 -2.00 -1.38
C PRO A 142 -6.99 -2.61 -0.03
N PRO A 143 -6.64 -3.91 0.02
CA PRO A 143 -6.24 -4.54 1.26
C PRO A 143 -4.90 -3.97 1.74
N THR A 144 -4.81 -3.71 3.04
CA THR A 144 -3.53 -3.60 3.72
C THR A 144 -2.73 -4.88 3.46
N PRO A 145 -1.43 -4.79 3.08
CA PRO A 145 -0.66 -5.98 2.73
C PRO A 145 -0.51 -6.90 3.95
N SER A 146 -1.00 -8.13 3.84
CA SER A 146 -0.79 -9.16 4.86
C SER A 146 0.71 -9.38 5.09
N PRO A 147 1.14 -9.60 6.35
CA PRO A 147 2.53 -9.41 6.73
C PRO A 147 3.50 -10.44 6.11
N THR A 148 4.44 -9.93 5.31
CA THR A 148 5.52 -10.72 4.72
C THR A 148 6.53 -11.15 5.79
N VAL A 149 6.46 -12.43 6.21
CA VAL A 149 7.37 -12.99 7.22
C VAL A 149 8.74 -13.32 6.60
N ASP A 150 9.53 -12.29 6.34
CA ASP A 150 10.90 -12.43 5.82
C ASP A 150 11.87 -12.92 6.92
N ALA A 151 12.22 -14.20 6.87
CA ALA A 151 13.36 -14.82 7.56
C ALA A 151 13.53 -14.54 9.07
N ALA A 152 12.43 -14.48 9.83
CA ALA A 152 12.36 -14.72 11.28
C ALA A 152 13.01 -13.71 12.26
N GLU A 153 13.19 -12.43 11.89
CA GLU A 153 13.65 -11.40 12.85
C GLU A 153 12.69 -10.19 13.03
N THR A 154 11.95 -9.75 12.01
CA THR A 154 11.02 -8.60 12.10
C THR A 154 9.68 -8.83 11.40
N LEU A 155 8.61 -8.23 11.95
CA LEU A 155 7.25 -8.19 11.41
C LEU A 155 6.87 -6.74 11.10
N SER A 156 6.57 -6.43 9.84
CA SER A 156 6.07 -5.11 9.41
C SER A 156 4.57 -5.17 9.15
N VAL A 157 3.84 -4.16 9.64
CA VAL A 157 2.37 -4.03 9.49
C VAL A 157 2.04 -2.66 8.91
N SER A 158 1.18 -2.60 7.90
CA SER A 158 0.69 -1.36 7.28
C SER A 158 -0.79 -1.13 7.60
N ILE A 159 -1.20 0.11 7.86
CA ILE A 159 -2.55 0.49 8.26
C ILE A 159 -2.97 1.77 7.52
N VAL A 160 -4.09 1.73 6.79
CA VAL A 160 -4.65 2.93 6.14
C VAL A 160 -5.59 3.66 7.11
N GLY A 161 -5.61 4.99 7.06
CA GLY A 161 -6.52 5.84 7.82
C GLY A 161 -6.46 7.31 7.39
N SER A 162 -7.29 8.16 7.98
CA SER A 162 -7.33 9.60 7.70
C SER A 162 -7.19 10.44 8.97
N VAL A 163 -6.58 11.61 8.83
CA VAL A 163 -6.27 12.52 9.94
C VAL A 163 -6.76 13.92 9.60
N LEU A 164 -7.50 14.54 10.52
CA LEU A 164 -8.20 15.80 10.28
C LEU A 164 -7.49 16.98 10.94
N ASP A 165 -7.26 18.04 10.16
CA ASP A 165 -6.89 19.35 10.67
C ASP A 165 -8.14 20.14 11.07
N TYR A 166 -8.38 20.25 12.38
CA TYR A 166 -9.42 21.11 12.94
C TYR A 166 -8.93 22.54 13.25
N SER A 167 -7.63 22.85 13.10
CA SER A 167 -7.05 24.14 13.49
C SER A 167 -7.44 25.29 12.56
N SER A 168 -7.76 24.99 11.30
CA SER A 168 -8.15 25.96 10.27
C SER A 168 -9.65 25.98 9.95
N PHE A 169 -10.46 25.14 10.60
CA PHE A 169 -11.85 24.87 10.21
C PHE A 169 -12.87 25.92 10.67
N ASP A 170 -13.70 26.43 9.74
CA ASP A 170 -14.83 27.33 10.05
C ASP A 170 -16.13 26.54 10.29
N TYR A 171 -16.47 26.42 11.57
CA TYR A 171 -17.67 25.76 12.08
C TYR A 171 -18.99 26.40 11.64
N SER A 172 -18.99 27.59 11.02
CA SER A 172 -20.23 28.24 10.55
C SER A 172 -20.85 27.60 9.30
N GLY A 173 -20.07 26.84 8.51
CA GLY A 173 -20.52 26.16 7.28
C GLY A 173 -21.09 24.74 7.44
N ILE A 174 -21.04 24.15 8.65
CA ILE A 174 -21.55 22.79 8.92
C ILE A 174 -23.05 22.64 8.56
N LEU A 175 -23.85 23.71 8.72
CA LEU A 175 -25.30 23.64 8.58
C LEU A 175 -25.82 23.75 7.13
N ASP A 176 -24.96 24.00 6.15
CA ASP A 176 -25.32 24.00 4.72
C ASP A 176 -24.41 23.10 3.85
N GLY A 177 -23.49 22.36 4.46
CA GLY A 177 -22.58 21.42 3.79
C GLY A 177 -21.48 22.08 2.97
N SER A 178 -21.23 23.39 3.16
CA SER A 178 -20.25 24.13 2.35
C SER A 178 -18.80 24.09 2.88
N SER A 179 -18.58 23.78 4.16
CA SER A 179 -17.24 23.58 4.71
C SER A 179 -16.91 22.09 4.90
N LYS A 180 -15.84 21.61 4.23
CA LYS A 180 -15.15 20.35 4.54
C LYS A 180 -13.94 20.65 5.44
N PRO A 181 -13.57 19.76 6.39
CA PRO A 181 -12.31 19.87 7.11
C PRO A 181 -11.11 19.65 6.17
N THR A 182 -9.96 20.15 6.58
CA THR A 182 -8.66 19.86 5.97
C THR A 182 -8.12 18.53 6.48
N TYR A 183 -7.23 17.91 5.71
CA TYR A 183 -6.57 16.65 6.01
C TYR A 183 -5.06 16.90 6.05
N TYR A 184 -4.35 16.30 7.00
CA TYR A 184 -2.89 16.37 7.05
C TYR A 184 -2.26 15.43 6.02
N ASP A 185 -1.19 15.86 5.35
CA ASP A 185 -0.41 15.00 4.44
C ASP A 185 0.73 14.24 5.16
N ALA A 186 1.32 13.25 4.47
CA ALA A 186 2.39 12.45 5.06
C ALA A 186 3.65 13.25 5.41
N ALA A 187 3.94 14.36 4.71
CA ALA A 187 5.07 15.21 5.03
C ALA A 187 4.83 15.99 6.32
N GLU A 188 3.63 16.56 6.50
CA GLU A 188 3.20 17.25 7.71
C GLU A 188 3.22 16.32 8.93
N ILE A 189 2.72 15.08 8.79
CA ILE A 189 2.72 14.12 9.90
C ILE A 189 4.12 13.61 10.22
N ASN A 190 4.94 13.21 9.23
CA ASN A 190 6.31 12.75 9.50
C ASN A 190 7.22 13.88 10.03
N ALA A 191 6.88 15.16 9.77
CA ALA A 191 7.57 16.32 10.33
C ALA A 191 7.04 16.74 11.72
N ASN A 192 5.92 16.18 12.18
CA ASN A 192 5.11 16.68 13.31
C ASN A 192 4.74 18.18 13.17
N GLU A 193 4.46 18.64 11.95
CA GLU A 193 4.14 20.04 11.70
C GLU A 193 2.82 20.41 12.39
N GLY A 194 2.81 21.55 13.08
CA GLY A 194 1.71 21.99 13.94
C GLY A 194 1.60 21.31 15.31
N ASP A 195 2.60 20.51 15.73
CA ASP A 195 2.55 19.67 16.94
C ASP A 195 1.35 18.70 16.94
N ASN A 196 1.07 18.07 15.79
CA ASN A 196 -0.09 17.18 15.59
C ASN A 196 -0.03 15.86 16.41
N ASN A 197 1.16 15.43 16.82
CA ASN A 197 1.45 14.25 17.66
C ASN A 197 0.96 12.89 17.14
N VAL A 198 0.44 12.80 15.91
CA VAL A 198 -0.28 11.62 15.40
C VAL A 198 0.55 10.35 15.51
N ILE A 199 1.83 10.38 15.11
CA ILE A 199 2.72 9.21 15.18
C ILE A 199 2.90 8.74 16.65
N ALA A 200 2.90 9.64 17.62
CA ALA A 200 3.03 9.30 19.03
C ALA A 200 1.73 8.66 19.58
N GLU A 201 0.57 9.27 19.32
CA GLU A 201 -0.72 8.74 19.75
C GLU A 201 -0.99 7.35 19.17
N LEU A 202 -0.69 7.19 17.88
CA LEU A 202 -0.78 5.93 17.13
C LEU A 202 0.17 4.87 17.69
N THR A 203 1.40 5.25 18.06
CA THR A 203 2.39 4.34 18.66
C THR A 203 1.97 3.85 20.04
N GLU A 204 1.43 4.71 20.91
CA GLU A 204 0.97 4.31 22.25
C GLU A 204 -0.31 3.44 22.17
N GLY A 205 -1.26 3.76 21.29
CA GLY A 205 -2.44 2.92 21.05
C GLY A 205 -2.08 1.52 20.52
N TYR A 206 -1.13 1.44 19.59
CA TYR A 206 -0.64 0.17 19.02
C TYR A 206 0.10 -0.69 20.06
N GLN A 207 0.92 -0.07 20.92
CA GLN A 207 1.57 -0.78 22.03
C GLN A 207 0.54 -1.38 23.00
N LEU A 208 -0.54 -0.65 23.31
CA LEU A 208 -1.60 -1.14 24.20
C LEU A 208 -2.36 -2.34 23.58
N LEU A 209 -2.66 -2.30 22.28
CA LEU A 209 -3.31 -3.40 21.55
C LEU A 209 -2.41 -4.66 21.52
N ALA A 210 -1.15 -4.50 21.13
CA ALA A 210 -0.19 -5.59 21.05
C ALA A 210 0.01 -6.29 22.41
N ASP A 211 0.05 -5.53 23.51
CA ASP A 211 0.21 -6.10 24.85
C ASP A 211 -1.04 -6.86 25.34
N GLU A 212 -2.24 -6.45 24.93
CA GLU A 212 -3.49 -7.16 25.25
C GLU A 212 -3.56 -8.52 24.52
N LEU A 213 -3.26 -8.55 23.23
CA LEU A 213 -3.17 -9.78 22.42
C LEU A 213 -2.09 -10.74 22.95
N MET A 214 -0.90 -10.21 23.25
CA MET A 214 0.17 -10.97 23.89
C MET A 214 -0.21 -11.49 25.29
N SER A 215 -1.03 -10.75 26.05
CA SER A 215 -1.61 -11.20 27.33
C SER A 215 -2.69 -12.28 27.15
N GLY A 216 -3.37 -12.30 25.99
CA GLY A 216 -4.13 -13.44 25.49
C GLY A 216 -3.26 -14.70 25.41
N MET A 217 -2.28 -14.70 24.51
CA MET A 217 -1.40 -15.87 24.24
C MET A 217 -0.58 -16.32 25.46
N ARG A 218 -0.18 -15.41 26.37
CA ARG A 218 0.50 -15.74 27.64
C ARG A 218 -0.30 -16.68 28.56
N ARG A 219 -1.60 -16.91 28.32
CA ARG A 219 -2.43 -17.92 29.01
C ARG A 219 -2.38 -19.31 28.38
N SER A 220 -1.83 -19.44 27.17
CA SER A 220 -1.64 -20.71 26.44
C SER A 220 -0.20 -21.22 26.56
N LEU A 221 0.82 -20.36 26.39
CA LEU A 221 2.23 -20.75 26.37
C LEU A 221 2.86 -20.95 27.76
N ARG A 222 3.92 -21.77 27.81
CA ARG A 222 4.73 -21.99 29.03
C ARG A 222 5.62 -20.78 29.33
N ALA A 223 5.66 -20.39 30.60
CA ALA A 223 6.16 -19.10 31.09
C ALA A 223 7.68 -18.85 31.05
N SER A 224 8.46 -19.50 30.16
CA SER A 224 9.93 -19.33 30.10
C SER A 224 10.41 -18.17 29.23
N ASN A 225 9.69 -17.84 28.16
CA ASN A 225 10.18 -16.88 27.14
C ASN A 225 9.55 -15.48 27.27
N ALA A 226 8.44 -15.34 27.98
CA ALA A 226 7.53 -14.19 27.97
C ALA A 226 8.02 -12.90 28.68
N ARG A 227 9.34 -12.66 28.74
CA ARG A 227 9.97 -11.50 29.41
C ARG A 227 10.87 -10.64 28.51
N ARG A 228 10.83 -10.84 27.18
CA ARG A 228 11.80 -10.23 26.26
C ARG A 228 11.26 -9.89 24.86
N LEU A 229 10.01 -9.43 24.79
CA LEU A 229 9.49 -8.65 23.66
C LEU A 229 9.00 -7.30 24.20
N GLN A 230 9.43 -6.20 23.57
CA GLN A 230 8.84 -4.84 23.57
C GLN A 230 9.89 -3.82 23.07
N THR A 231 9.95 -3.64 21.74
CA THR A 231 10.44 -2.42 21.08
C THR A 231 9.80 -2.38 19.69
N LEU A 232 9.00 -1.35 19.41
CA LEU A 232 8.81 -0.95 18.00
C LEU A 232 10.09 -0.29 17.52
N ASN A 233 10.49 -0.58 16.29
CA ASN A 233 11.69 -0.02 15.70
C ASN A 233 11.40 1.31 14.99
N THR A 234 10.27 1.40 14.29
CA THR A 234 9.91 2.56 13.47
C THR A 234 8.41 2.62 13.23
N VAL A 235 7.88 3.84 13.07
CA VAL A 235 6.53 4.12 12.55
C VAL A 235 6.67 5.27 11.54
N THR A 236 6.10 5.13 10.34
CA THR A 236 6.17 6.15 9.28
C THR A 236 4.84 6.26 8.53
N ALA A 237 4.50 7.46 8.06
CA ALA A 237 3.32 7.71 7.22
C ALA A 237 3.69 7.88 5.73
N ALA A 238 2.80 7.52 4.82
CA ALA A 238 2.92 7.76 3.38
C ALA A 238 1.55 8.08 2.75
N ASP A 239 1.52 8.99 1.78
CA ASP A 239 0.27 9.39 1.10
C ASP A 239 -0.29 8.25 0.24
N VAL A 240 -1.59 7.99 0.34
CA VAL A 240 -2.31 7.04 -0.52
C VAL A 240 -2.95 7.82 -1.68
N ALA A 241 -2.81 7.32 -2.91
CA ALA A 241 -3.28 8.02 -4.11
C ALA A 241 -4.82 8.13 -4.18
N ASP A 242 -5.51 7.06 -3.77
CA ASP A 242 -6.97 6.94 -3.75
C ASP A 242 -7.39 6.35 -2.39
N CYS A 243 -8.29 7.03 -1.67
CA CYS A 243 -8.79 6.53 -0.37
C CYS A 243 -9.91 5.49 -0.58
N PRO A 244 -10.02 4.42 0.24
CA PRO A 244 -11.09 3.43 0.09
C PRO A 244 -12.49 4.07 0.20
N ALA A 245 -13.38 3.71 -0.73
CA ALA A 245 -14.68 4.39 -0.93
C ALA A 245 -15.74 4.05 0.13
N ASP A 246 -15.42 3.14 1.04
CA ASP A 246 -16.25 2.53 2.07
C ASP A 246 -15.97 3.05 3.49
N LEU A 247 -14.96 3.92 3.65
CA LEU A 247 -14.63 4.55 4.93
C LEU A 247 -15.65 5.65 5.28
N VAL A 248 -16.59 5.35 6.18
CA VAL A 248 -17.66 6.27 6.64
C VAL A 248 -17.12 7.60 7.21
N TYR A 249 -15.84 7.63 7.63
CA TYR A 249 -15.15 8.81 8.16
C TYR A 249 -14.31 9.59 7.12
N ALA A 250 -14.20 9.11 5.87
CA ALA A 250 -13.41 9.73 4.79
C ALA A 250 -14.18 9.74 3.46
N PRO A 251 -14.66 10.90 2.96
CA PRO A 251 -15.45 10.97 1.73
C PRO A 251 -14.61 10.73 0.47
N GLU A 252 -15.30 10.49 -0.64
CA GLU A 252 -14.72 10.54 -1.98
C GLU A 252 -13.89 11.83 -2.18
N GLY A 253 -12.58 11.66 -2.45
CA GLY A 253 -11.60 12.74 -2.58
C GLY A 253 -10.98 13.25 -1.26
N ALA A 254 -11.08 12.52 -0.15
CA ALA A 254 -10.29 12.75 1.05
C ALA A 254 -8.83 12.29 0.90
N LEU A 255 -7.91 12.91 1.65
CA LEU A 255 -6.52 12.49 1.72
C LEU A 255 -6.37 11.46 2.85
N CYS A 256 -5.86 10.28 2.51
CA CYS A 256 -5.67 9.16 3.42
C CYS A 256 -4.22 8.68 3.37
N LEU A 257 -3.77 8.11 4.49
CA LEU A 257 -2.36 7.83 4.77
C LEU A 257 -2.18 6.37 5.15
N ASN A 258 -1.10 5.75 4.66
CA ASN A 258 -0.64 4.44 5.11
C ASN A 258 0.43 4.62 6.20
N PHE A 259 0.13 4.13 7.40
CA PHE A 259 1.04 4.06 8.54
C PHE A 259 1.69 2.68 8.60
N THR A 260 3.01 2.60 8.48
CA THR A 260 3.75 1.34 8.57
C THR A 260 4.55 1.24 9.87
N PHE A 261 4.45 0.11 10.56
CA PHE A 261 5.00 -0.19 11.89
C PHE A 261 5.93 -1.40 11.82
N ASP A 262 7.12 -1.30 12.42
CA ASP A 262 8.10 -2.40 12.46
C ASP A 262 8.26 -2.97 13.88
N ILE A 263 7.99 -4.28 14.05
CA ILE A 263 8.07 -5.03 15.32
C ILE A 263 9.23 -6.04 15.29
N ASP A 264 10.03 -6.09 16.35
CA ASP A 264 10.94 -7.22 16.63
C ASP A 264 10.15 -8.43 17.14
N THR A 265 10.11 -9.50 16.34
CA THR A 265 9.46 -10.78 16.67
C THR A 265 10.44 -11.92 16.96
N SER A 266 11.75 -11.63 17.03
CA SER A 266 12.84 -12.62 17.17
C SER A 266 12.80 -13.53 18.41
N ALA A 267 11.92 -13.24 19.38
CA ALA A 267 11.71 -14.04 20.58
C ALA A 267 10.43 -14.93 20.56
N LEU A 268 9.68 -14.92 19.45
CA LEU A 268 8.58 -15.85 19.16
C LEU A 268 9.07 -17.06 18.34
N SER A 269 8.22 -18.09 18.18
CA SER A 269 8.41 -19.07 17.10
C SER A 269 7.72 -18.59 15.83
N GLU A 270 8.08 -19.16 14.67
CA GLU A 270 7.47 -18.86 13.37
C GLU A 270 5.93 -19.07 13.38
N GLU A 271 5.46 -20.11 14.09
CA GLU A 271 4.03 -20.42 14.29
C GLU A 271 3.34 -19.43 15.26
N ASP A 272 4.02 -19.04 16.35
CA ASP A 272 3.51 -18.02 17.28
C ASP A 272 3.50 -16.61 16.66
N ALA A 273 4.47 -16.30 15.80
CA ALA A 273 4.60 -15.01 15.13
C ALA A 273 3.52 -14.82 14.06
N ALA A 274 3.24 -15.84 13.24
CA ALA A 274 2.10 -15.84 12.34
C ALA A 274 0.77 -15.73 13.13
N THR A 275 0.59 -16.52 14.19
CA THR A 275 -0.62 -16.46 15.05
C THR A 275 -0.81 -15.07 15.70
N PHE A 276 0.28 -14.39 16.07
CA PHE A 276 0.23 -13.02 16.57
C PHE A 276 -0.14 -12.01 15.47
N ALA A 277 0.44 -12.16 14.28
CA ALA A 277 0.19 -11.32 13.13
C ALA A 277 -1.29 -11.40 12.69
N ASP A 278 -1.83 -12.60 12.49
CA ASP A 278 -3.25 -12.83 12.16
C ASP A 278 -4.19 -12.14 13.17
N GLN A 279 -3.91 -12.26 14.47
CA GLN A 279 -4.72 -11.66 15.53
C GLN A 279 -4.60 -10.14 15.59
N LEU A 280 -3.42 -9.60 15.27
CA LEU A 280 -3.16 -8.16 15.25
C LEU A 280 -3.82 -7.50 14.03
N GLU A 281 -3.70 -8.10 12.84
CA GLU A 281 -4.36 -7.68 11.60
C GLU A 281 -5.89 -7.72 11.77
N THR A 282 -6.44 -8.80 12.33
CA THR A 282 -7.88 -8.90 12.65
C THR A 282 -8.33 -7.77 13.57
N ALA A 283 -7.66 -7.56 14.71
CA ALA A 283 -8.06 -6.54 15.68
C ALA A 283 -7.87 -5.10 15.17
N ILE A 284 -6.93 -4.86 14.24
CA ILE A 284 -6.78 -3.58 13.55
C ILE A 284 -7.96 -3.33 12.60
N ASN A 285 -8.38 -4.34 11.84
CA ASN A 285 -9.46 -4.23 10.85
C ASN A 285 -10.85 -4.17 11.50
N ASP A 286 -11.05 -4.86 12.63
CA ASP A 286 -12.19 -4.70 13.55
C ASP A 286 -12.19 -3.32 14.26
N GLY A 287 -11.15 -2.51 14.08
CA GLY A 287 -11.06 -1.14 14.59
C GLY A 287 -10.62 -1.00 16.06
N GLU A 288 -10.20 -2.09 16.73
CA GLU A 288 -9.76 -2.04 18.14
C GLU A 288 -8.57 -1.07 18.34
N LEU A 289 -7.71 -0.89 17.33
CA LEU A 289 -6.60 0.06 17.39
C LEU A 289 -7.11 1.50 17.59
N TYR A 290 -8.14 1.91 16.85
CA TYR A 290 -8.74 3.23 17.01
C TYR A 290 -9.36 3.39 18.40
N ASP A 291 -10.02 2.35 18.91
CA ASP A 291 -10.55 2.34 20.28
C ASP A 291 -9.43 2.43 21.34
N LYS A 292 -8.26 1.80 21.15
CA LYS A 292 -7.12 1.98 22.07
C LYS A 292 -6.56 3.40 22.00
N VAL A 293 -6.37 3.97 20.80
CA VAL A 293 -5.91 5.35 20.62
C VAL A 293 -6.87 6.32 21.32
N LYS A 294 -8.18 6.20 21.06
CA LYS A 294 -9.25 7.04 21.63
C LYS A 294 -9.43 6.86 23.13
N TYR A 295 -9.12 5.68 23.68
CA TYR A 295 -9.10 5.42 25.12
C TYR A 295 -7.95 6.16 25.84
N ILE A 296 -6.80 6.34 25.18
CA ILE A 296 -5.66 7.09 25.70
C ILE A 296 -5.83 8.60 25.44
N TYR A 297 -6.29 8.96 24.23
CA TYR A 297 -6.43 10.32 23.70
C TYR A 297 -7.87 10.56 23.19
N PRO A 298 -8.82 10.94 24.06
CA PRO A 298 -10.22 11.15 23.67
C PRO A 298 -10.44 12.27 22.64
N ASP A 299 -9.50 13.22 22.58
CA ASP A 299 -9.51 14.40 21.70
C ASP A 299 -8.54 14.26 20.49
N THR A 300 -8.20 13.03 20.09
CA THR A 300 -7.26 12.72 18.99
C THR A 300 -7.66 13.34 17.63
N LEU A 301 -6.67 13.71 16.83
CA LEU A 301 -6.84 14.21 15.46
C LEU A 301 -7.09 13.09 14.42
N ILE A 302 -6.90 11.83 14.82
CA ILE A 302 -7.14 10.64 13.99
C ILE A 302 -8.66 10.42 13.85
N SER A 303 -9.18 10.39 12.61
CA SER A 303 -10.63 10.25 12.37
C SER A 303 -11.09 8.80 12.20
N GLY A 304 -10.17 7.89 11.85
CA GLY A 304 -10.38 6.45 11.86
C GLY A 304 -9.14 5.68 11.38
N LEU A 305 -9.06 4.37 11.70
CA LEU A 305 -7.91 3.50 11.40
C LEU A 305 -8.36 2.08 11.02
N GLY A 306 -7.62 1.46 10.10
CA GLY A 306 -7.86 0.10 9.61
C GLY A 306 -8.76 0.10 8.37
N SER A 307 -8.99 -1.09 7.80
CA SER A 307 -9.97 -1.29 6.73
C SER A 307 -10.85 -2.50 7.05
N PRO A 308 -12.19 -2.36 7.15
CA PRO A 308 -12.98 -1.13 7.01
C PRO A 308 -12.85 -0.18 8.22
N GLY A 309 -12.28 -0.64 9.33
CA GLY A 309 -11.86 0.20 10.46
C GLY A 309 -12.98 0.77 11.34
N SER A 310 -12.57 1.53 12.35
CA SER A 310 -13.46 2.29 13.25
C SER A 310 -13.08 3.77 13.24
N GLY A 311 -14.07 4.67 13.33
CA GLY A 311 -13.87 6.11 13.18
C GLY A 311 -15.10 6.96 13.53
N ILE A 312 -15.03 8.27 13.25
CA ILE A 312 -16.11 9.23 13.49
C ILE A 312 -16.56 9.86 12.17
N ASP A 313 -17.84 9.69 11.84
CA ASP A 313 -18.49 10.44 10.76
C ASP A 313 -18.62 11.93 11.15
N TYR A 314 -17.75 12.76 10.56
CA TYR A 314 -17.72 14.21 10.77
C TYR A 314 -18.86 14.94 10.03
N THR A 315 -19.64 14.27 9.18
CA THR A 315 -20.77 14.87 8.45
C THR A 315 -22.05 14.93 9.28
N VAL A 316 -22.14 14.15 10.37
CA VAL A 316 -23.30 14.14 11.28
C VAL A 316 -23.17 15.24 12.34
N PRO A 317 -24.16 16.15 12.48
CA PRO A 317 -24.12 17.20 13.50
C PRO A 317 -24.09 16.64 14.93
N SER A 318 -23.00 16.90 15.65
CA SER A 318 -22.70 16.40 17.00
C SER A 318 -23.59 17.01 18.09
N ASN A 319 -24.84 16.57 18.18
CA ASN A 319 -25.84 17.09 19.13
C ASN A 319 -26.47 15.97 19.99
N ALA A 320 -25.61 15.16 20.63
CA ALA A 320 -26.00 14.03 21.48
C ALA A 320 -25.21 13.95 22.81
N THR A 321 -25.09 15.09 23.51
CA THR A 321 -24.85 15.20 24.96
C THR A 321 -23.64 14.50 25.59
N SER A 322 -22.65 15.29 26.04
CA SER A 322 -21.73 14.88 27.10
C SER A 322 -21.70 15.91 28.24
N THR A 323 -22.43 15.62 29.33
CA THR A 323 -22.23 16.20 30.67
C THR A 323 -22.96 15.36 31.73
N GLU A 324 -22.23 14.53 32.48
CA GLU A 324 -22.11 14.62 33.95
C GLU A 324 -21.20 13.50 34.50
N ALA A 325 -20.34 13.84 35.46
CA ALA A 325 -19.44 12.91 36.14
C ALA A 325 -20.06 12.38 37.45
N PRO A 326 -19.67 11.19 37.95
CA PRO A 326 -20.45 10.46 38.95
C PRO A 326 -20.20 10.90 40.41
N PRO A 327 -21.23 10.95 41.27
CA PRO A 327 -21.11 10.85 42.73
C PRO A 327 -21.14 9.39 43.21
N VAL A 328 -20.77 9.15 44.48
CA VAL A 328 -20.45 7.80 45.01
C VAL A 328 -21.33 7.40 46.21
N ASP A 329 -21.67 6.10 46.25
CA ASP A 329 -21.90 5.24 47.42
C ASP A 329 -23.24 5.27 48.23
N GLU A 330 -23.36 4.22 49.06
CA GLU A 330 -24.27 3.93 50.20
C GLU A 330 -25.76 3.58 49.98
N SER A 331 -26.01 2.27 49.87
CA SER A 331 -26.61 1.43 50.95
C SER A 331 -28.09 1.58 51.38
N SER A 332 -28.73 0.40 51.57
CA SER A 332 -29.79 0.05 52.56
C SER A 332 -31.25 0.54 52.35
N LYS A 333 -32.33 -0.15 52.82
CA LYS A 333 -32.64 -1.58 53.14
C LYS A 333 -34.13 -1.71 53.58
N GLU A 334 -34.78 -2.89 53.41
CA GLU A 334 -35.86 -3.45 54.29
C GLU A 334 -37.26 -2.74 54.39
N THR A 335 -38.44 -3.35 54.72
CA THR A 335 -38.93 -4.76 54.81
C THR A 335 -40.48 -4.84 54.83
N THR A 336 -41.09 -5.91 54.26
CA THR A 336 -42.32 -6.72 54.67
C THR A 336 -43.62 -6.05 55.22
N THR A 337 -44.77 -6.70 55.52
CA THR A 337 -45.34 -8.09 55.54
C THR A 337 -46.90 -7.96 55.41
N THR A 338 -47.77 -8.94 55.08
CA THR A 338 -47.68 -10.36 54.65
C THR A 338 -48.56 -10.51 53.37
N ALA A 339 -49.66 -11.27 53.12
CA ALA A 339 -50.33 -12.53 53.54
C ALA A 339 -51.43 -12.85 52.48
N GLU A 340 -52.09 -14.02 52.33
CA GLU A 340 -51.88 -15.47 52.61
C GLU A 340 -53.11 -16.20 51.96
N ALA A 341 -53.08 -17.42 51.40
CA ALA A 341 -52.00 -18.24 50.84
C ALA A 341 -52.61 -19.35 49.93
N SER A 342 -52.23 -19.40 48.64
CA SER A 342 -52.47 -20.52 47.69
C SER A 342 -51.58 -20.34 46.43
N SER A 343 -50.25 -20.30 46.55
CA SER A 343 -49.36 -21.49 46.59
C SER A 343 -49.67 -22.55 45.52
N SER A 344 -48.73 -23.01 44.68
CA SER A 344 -47.26 -22.86 44.70
C SER A 344 -46.67 -22.95 43.29
N ASP A 345 -45.52 -22.36 42.95
CA ASP A 345 -44.70 -21.33 43.63
C ASP A 345 -43.97 -20.50 42.56
N GLY A 346 -43.69 -19.22 42.86
CA GLY A 346 -42.89 -18.34 42.01
C GLY A 346 -41.82 -17.61 42.82
N LEU A 347 -40.55 -17.95 42.58
CA LEU A 347 -39.32 -17.28 43.02
C LEU A 347 -38.21 -17.70 42.03
N GLY A 348 -37.13 -16.96 41.81
CA GLY A 348 -36.62 -15.81 42.58
C GLY A 348 -35.23 -16.12 43.14
N THR A 349 -34.19 -15.69 42.41
CA THR A 349 -32.83 -15.40 42.90
C THR A 349 -32.20 -16.32 43.97
N THR A 350 -32.37 -17.65 43.85
CA THR A 350 -31.72 -18.64 44.75
C THR A 350 -31.03 -19.82 44.03
N ALA A 351 -30.54 -19.62 42.79
CA ALA A 351 -29.69 -20.59 42.08
C ALA A 351 -28.21 -20.18 41.95
N ILE A 352 -27.86 -18.91 42.19
CA ILE A 352 -26.46 -18.41 42.19
C ILE A 352 -25.63 -19.03 43.34
N VAL A 353 -26.28 -19.65 44.32
CA VAL A 353 -25.68 -20.34 45.47
C VAL A 353 -24.75 -21.51 45.07
N PHE A 354 -24.93 -22.11 43.89
CA PHE A 354 -24.09 -23.25 43.47
C PHE A 354 -22.74 -22.89 42.82
N ILE A 355 -22.58 -21.70 42.24
CA ILE A 355 -21.28 -21.27 41.67
C ILE A 355 -20.36 -20.76 42.78
N VAL A 356 -20.88 -19.97 43.72
CA VAL A 356 -20.09 -19.36 44.81
C VAL A 356 -19.48 -20.40 45.76
N ILE A 357 -20.13 -21.56 45.95
CA ILE A 357 -19.60 -22.66 46.77
C ILE A 357 -18.49 -23.44 46.04
N GLY A 358 -18.53 -23.53 44.70
CA GLY A 358 -17.46 -24.15 43.92
C GLY A 358 -16.15 -23.37 43.95
N VAL A 359 -16.24 -22.04 43.82
CA VAL A 359 -15.08 -21.14 43.72
C VAL A 359 -14.23 -21.10 45.00
N LEU A 360 -14.79 -21.39 46.18
CA LEU A 360 -14.04 -21.43 47.44
C LEU A 360 -13.41 -22.81 47.77
N ALA A 361 -13.83 -23.89 47.10
CA ALA A 361 -13.29 -25.23 47.36
C ALA A 361 -11.98 -25.50 46.60
N VAL A 362 -11.88 -25.06 45.34
CA VAL A 362 -10.71 -25.32 44.46
C VAL A 362 -9.40 -24.73 45.00
N PRO A 363 -9.34 -23.48 45.51
CA PRO A 363 -8.10 -22.90 46.04
C PRO A 363 -7.52 -23.68 47.22
N LEU A 364 -8.38 -24.25 48.09
CA LEU A 364 -7.96 -25.01 49.26
C LEU A 364 -7.44 -26.42 48.91
N ILE A 365 -7.96 -27.03 47.84
CA ILE A 365 -7.46 -28.32 47.34
C ILE A 365 -6.07 -28.15 46.69
N ILE A 366 -5.86 -27.08 45.92
CA ILE A 366 -4.57 -26.76 45.31
C ILE A 366 -3.53 -26.38 46.38
N ALA A 367 -3.91 -25.56 47.37
CA ALA A 367 -3.06 -25.23 48.51
C ALA A 367 -2.73 -26.46 49.40
N GLY A 368 -3.62 -27.45 49.46
CA GLY A 368 -3.40 -28.72 50.14
C GLY A 368 -2.33 -29.59 49.47
N LEU A 369 -2.33 -29.67 48.13
CA LEU A 369 -1.39 -30.51 47.37
C LEU A 369 0.05 -29.98 47.34
N LEU A 370 0.28 -28.69 47.60
CA LEU A 370 1.62 -28.10 47.68
C LEU A 370 2.31 -28.26 49.05
N LYS A 371 1.61 -28.73 50.09
CA LYS A 371 2.17 -28.85 51.45
C LYS A 371 2.82 -30.22 51.71
N GLY A 372 3.73 -30.63 50.81
CA GLY A 372 4.13 -32.03 50.64
C GLY A 372 5.59 -32.43 50.92
N ARG A 373 6.58 -31.51 50.88
CA ARG A 373 7.97 -31.86 51.28
C ARG A 373 8.92 -30.67 51.53
N SER A 374 9.29 -30.48 52.79
CA SER A 374 10.60 -29.97 53.21
C SER A 374 11.59 -31.17 53.29
N THR A 375 12.93 -31.09 53.40
CA THR A 375 13.92 -30.05 53.72
C THR A 375 15.28 -30.46 53.10
N SER A 376 16.14 -29.52 52.66
CA SER A 376 17.60 -29.52 52.96
C SER A 376 18.36 -28.35 52.32
N GLU A 377 18.68 -27.35 53.14
CA GLU A 377 19.88 -26.48 53.05
C GLU A 377 21.08 -27.17 53.76
N PRO A 378 22.33 -26.64 53.85
CA PRO A 378 22.86 -25.32 53.42
C PRO A 378 24.27 -25.37 52.71
N GLU A 379 24.97 -24.22 52.68
CA GLU A 379 26.44 -24.03 52.71
C GLU A 379 27.27 -24.23 51.39
N VAL A 380 27.96 -23.22 50.81
CA VAL A 380 29.22 -22.48 51.19
C VAL A 380 30.39 -22.90 50.26
N ALA A 381 31.30 -22.05 49.75
CA ALA A 381 31.40 -20.58 49.64
C ALA A 381 32.57 -20.14 48.71
N LYS A 382 32.68 -18.82 48.44
CA LYS A 382 33.89 -18.06 48.00
C LYS A 382 34.46 -18.40 46.60
N THR A 383 35.21 -17.53 45.92
CA THR A 383 35.81 -16.18 46.21
C THR A 383 35.74 -15.34 44.90
N ARG A 384 35.62 -13.99 44.91
CA ARG A 384 36.72 -12.98 44.87
C ARG A 384 37.68 -13.21 43.65
N GLU A 385 38.00 -12.24 42.78
CA GLU A 385 38.45 -10.86 43.07
C GLU A 385 38.06 -9.75 42.06
N LEU A 386 38.24 -8.51 42.52
CA LEU A 386 38.29 -7.20 41.84
C LEU A 386 39.71 -6.61 42.14
N PRO A 387 40.23 -5.53 41.51
CA PRO A 387 39.61 -4.56 40.57
C PRO A 387 40.50 -4.12 39.36
N SER A 388 40.00 -3.10 38.61
CA SER A 388 40.72 -1.93 38.04
C SER A 388 41.90 -2.07 37.06
N GLY A 389 41.89 -1.26 36.00
CA GLY A 389 43.08 -0.97 35.17
C GLY A 389 42.79 -0.31 33.80
N ASP A 390 42.63 1.00 33.81
CA ASP A 390 42.99 2.04 32.80
C ASP A 390 43.90 1.59 31.63
N GLY A 391 43.84 2.12 30.40
CA GLY A 391 43.11 3.27 29.84
C GLY A 391 43.65 3.61 28.41
N GLU A 392 43.65 4.90 28.06
CA GLU A 392 44.24 5.54 26.85
C GLU A 392 43.47 5.46 25.51
N ASP A 393 43.19 6.67 25.00
CA ASP A 393 42.54 7.05 23.73
C ASP A 393 43.56 7.07 22.56
N ASP A 394 43.07 7.23 21.31
CA ASP A 394 43.66 8.19 20.37
C ASP A 394 42.74 8.48 19.16
N ASP A 395 42.59 9.75 18.80
CA ASP A 395 41.80 10.23 17.65
C ASP A 395 42.61 10.24 16.34
N VAL A 396 41.96 10.04 15.19
CA VAL A 396 42.29 10.82 13.96
C VAL A 396 41.02 11.19 13.19
N TYR A 397 40.72 12.49 13.20
CA TYR A 397 39.71 13.17 12.39
C TYR A 397 40.34 13.75 11.11
N TYR A 398 39.60 13.79 9.99
CA TYR A 398 39.84 14.80 8.94
C TYR A 398 38.59 15.09 8.08
N ASP A 399 38.19 16.36 8.04
CA ASP A 399 37.43 16.99 6.95
C ASP A 399 38.05 16.65 5.57
N GLY A 400 37.33 16.62 4.45
CA GLY A 400 36.23 17.48 4.01
C GLY A 400 36.69 18.23 2.75
N PRO A 401 35.82 18.48 1.75
CA PRO A 401 35.04 19.73 1.78
C PRO A 401 33.63 19.66 1.15
N SER A 402 32.88 20.75 1.28
CA SER A 402 31.45 20.87 0.96
C SER A 402 31.10 21.39 -0.46
N ASP A 403 29.80 21.37 -0.74
CA ASP A 403 29.04 22.24 -1.68
C ASP A 403 29.21 22.09 -3.21
N MET A 404 28.17 21.55 -3.86
CA MET A 404 27.25 22.39 -4.67
C MET A 404 25.95 21.67 -5.10
N LYS A 405 24.92 22.44 -5.49
CA LYS A 405 23.57 21.98 -5.85
C LYS A 405 23.40 21.65 -7.34
N ALA A 406 22.74 20.53 -7.65
CA ALA A 406 21.95 20.31 -8.87
C ALA A 406 20.85 19.26 -8.54
N SER A 407 19.56 19.58 -8.53
CA SER A 407 18.64 19.82 -9.67
C SER A 407 17.93 18.53 -10.13
N ARG A 408 16.60 18.59 -10.24
CA ARG A 408 15.70 17.47 -10.60
C ARG A 408 16.00 16.91 -12.00
N GLY A 409 15.76 15.60 -12.19
CA GLY A 409 15.79 14.91 -13.48
C GLY A 409 15.09 13.56 -13.43
N VAL A 410 13.76 13.55 -13.55
CA VAL A 410 12.94 12.32 -13.66
C VAL A 410 12.95 11.85 -15.12
N GLY A 411 13.08 10.54 -15.38
CA GLY A 411 13.08 10.03 -16.77
C GLY A 411 13.35 8.54 -16.97
N SER A 412 12.34 7.72 -16.72
CA SER A 412 11.96 6.52 -17.50
C SER A 412 13.06 5.66 -18.14
N SER A 413 13.35 4.48 -17.57
CA SER A 413 14.13 3.42 -18.26
C SER A 413 13.74 1.97 -17.93
N LEU A 414 12.82 1.71 -16.99
CA LEU A 414 12.62 0.35 -16.44
C LEU A 414 11.40 -0.43 -16.97
N ALA A 415 10.42 0.22 -17.62
CA ALA A 415 9.17 -0.42 -18.08
C ALA A 415 9.31 -1.31 -19.36
N ALA A 416 10.52 -1.74 -19.71
CA ALA A 416 10.83 -2.25 -21.06
C ALA A 416 11.14 -3.76 -21.17
N MET A 417 11.21 -4.51 -20.06
CA MET A 417 11.69 -5.90 -20.06
C MET A 417 10.66 -7.00 -19.75
N GLY A 418 9.49 -6.69 -19.18
CA GLY A 418 8.49 -7.70 -18.80
C GLY A 418 7.89 -8.48 -19.98
N ALA A 419 7.39 -7.77 -21.00
CA ALA A 419 6.59 -8.32 -22.10
C ALA A 419 7.34 -9.26 -23.10
N ALA A 420 8.54 -9.74 -22.76
CA ALA A 420 9.32 -10.68 -23.57
C ALA A 420 9.44 -12.09 -22.94
N GLY A 421 9.09 -12.25 -21.66
CA GLY A 421 9.17 -13.52 -20.93
C GLY A 421 7.99 -14.46 -21.18
N SER A 422 6.78 -14.01 -20.84
CA SER A 422 5.53 -14.80 -20.89
C SER A 422 5.21 -15.37 -22.29
N ALA A 423 5.53 -14.63 -23.36
CA ALA A 423 5.40 -15.09 -24.76
C ALA A 423 6.34 -16.25 -25.16
N ALA A 424 6.96 -16.93 -24.20
CA ALA A 424 7.72 -18.17 -24.39
C ALA A 424 7.02 -19.43 -23.85
N ALA A 425 6.11 -19.31 -22.88
CA ALA A 425 5.42 -20.44 -22.25
C ALA A 425 4.25 -20.94 -23.13
N LEU A 426 3.35 -20.01 -23.49
CA LEU A 426 2.12 -20.22 -24.28
C LEU A 426 2.27 -20.87 -25.67
N ILE A 427 3.49 -21.19 -26.12
CA ILE A 427 3.73 -21.82 -27.43
C ILE A 427 3.92 -23.34 -27.29
N GLY A 428 4.03 -23.87 -26.06
CA GLY A 428 4.13 -25.30 -25.79
C GLY A 428 2.78 -26.04 -25.72
N THR A 429 1.67 -25.31 -25.57
CA THR A 429 0.32 -25.85 -25.32
C THR A 429 -0.59 -25.80 -26.56
N MET A 430 -0.45 -24.77 -27.41
CA MET A 430 -1.27 -24.61 -28.62
C MET A 430 -1.12 -25.78 -29.59
N SER A 431 -2.23 -26.21 -30.20
CA SER A 431 -2.23 -27.18 -31.30
C SER A 431 -1.63 -26.59 -32.58
N SER A 432 -1.22 -27.47 -33.50
CA SER A 432 -0.67 -27.06 -34.80
C SER A 432 -1.64 -26.19 -35.63
N SER A 433 -2.94 -26.37 -35.44
CA SER A 433 -4.01 -25.61 -36.11
C SER A 433 -4.11 -24.17 -35.61
N GLU A 434 -4.14 -23.97 -34.29
CA GLU A 434 -4.25 -22.61 -33.71
C GLU A 434 -2.99 -21.79 -33.99
N ILE A 435 -1.82 -22.44 -34.00
CA ILE A 435 -0.57 -21.81 -34.41
C ILE A 435 -0.65 -21.34 -35.88
N GLU A 436 -1.22 -22.12 -36.80
CA GLU A 436 -1.43 -21.69 -38.20
C GLU A 436 -2.39 -20.50 -38.34
N GLU A 437 -3.50 -20.48 -37.60
CA GLU A 437 -4.50 -19.41 -37.69
C GLU A 437 -4.00 -18.10 -37.05
N GLU A 438 -3.35 -18.17 -35.89
CA GLU A 438 -2.70 -17.02 -35.24
C GLU A 438 -1.57 -16.44 -36.12
N ILE A 439 -0.80 -17.31 -36.80
CA ILE A 439 0.21 -16.87 -37.79
C ILE A 439 -0.44 -16.15 -38.97
N ARG A 440 -1.57 -16.63 -39.49
CA ARG A 440 -2.34 -15.95 -40.55
C ARG A 440 -2.80 -14.56 -40.08
N ARG A 441 -3.44 -14.45 -38.91
CA ARG A 441 -3.92 -13.16 -38.37
C ARG A 441 -2.77 -12.17 -38.18
N LEU A 442 -1.66 -12.60 -37.60
CA LEU A 442 -0.50 -11.73 -37.36
C LEU A 442 0.23 -11.32 -38.65
N VAL A 443 0.22 -12.13 -39.71
CA VAL A 443 0.80 -11.75 -41.01
C VAL A 443 0.00 -10.61 -41.65
N ASP A 444 -1.32 -10.68 -41.60
CA ASP A 444 -2.20 -9.62 -42.11
C ASP A 444 -2.08 -8.34 -41.27
N GLU A 445 -2.10 -8.46 -39.93
CA GLU A 445 -1.93 -7.31 -39.01
C GLU A 445 -0.55 -6.63 -39.12
N THR A 446 0.53 -7.39 -39.33
CA THR A 446 1.89 -6.83 -39.46
C THR A 446 2.27 -6.48 -40.89
N ASN A 447 1.38 -6.76 -41.87
CA ASN A 447 1.59 -6.53 -43.29
C ASN A 447 2.93 -7.14 -43.79
N ALA A 448 3.17 -8.40 -43.40
CA ALA A 448 4.48 -9.04 -43.55
C ALA A 448 4.89 -9.20 -45.03
N PRO A 449 6.20 -9.15 -45.37
CA PRO A 449 6.68 -9.11 -46.76
C PRO A 449 6.56 -10.45 -47.54
N LYS A 450 5.78 -11.40 -47.03
CA LYS A 450 5.44 -12.70 -47.63
C LYS A 450 4.06 -13.10 -47.14
N SER A 451 3.32 -13.85 -47.95
CA SER A 451 2.01 -14.38 -47.55
C SER A 451 2.14 -15.39 -46.40
N ALA A 452 1.06 -15.55 -45.62
CA ALA A 452 1.06 -16.46 -44.47
C ALA A 452 1.36 -17.91 -44.89
N ASP A 453 0.80 -18.38 -46.00
CA ASP A 453 1.05 -19.73 -46.52
C ASP A 453 2.51 -19.93 -46.99
N GLU A 454 3.16 -18.89 -47.55
CA GLU A 454 4.61 -18.94 -47.86
C GLU A 454 5.49 -18.95 -46.61
N LEU A 455 5.06 -18.29 -45.53
CA LEU A 455 5.76 -18.26 -44.26
C LEU A 455 5.61 -19.59 -43.52
N LEU A 456 4.39 -20.13 -43.42
CA LEU A 456 4.11 -21.46 -42.89
C LEU A 456 4.89 -22.53 -43.65
N ALA A 457 4.85 -22.54 -44.99
CA ALA A 457 5.63 -23.49 -45.79
C ALA A 457 7.16 -23.35 -45.62
N ALA A 458 7.68 -22.15 -45.33
CA ALA A 458 9.10 -21.93 -45.06
C ALA A 458 9.53 -22.26 -43.62
N TYR A 459 8.57 -22.29 -42.68
CA TYR A 459 8.75 -22.59 -41.27
C TYR A 459 8.10 -23.93 -40.86
N ALA A 460 7.84 -24.83 -41.82
CA ALA A 460 7.32 -26.17 -41.55
C ALA A 460 8.18 -26.92 -40.52
N GLY A 461 7.55 -27.35 -39.41
CA GLY A 461 8.22 -27.93 -38.22
C GLY A 461 8.91 -26.91 -37.30
N ARG A 462 8.64 -25.61 -37.46
CA ARG A 462 9.11 -24.45 -36.65
C ARG A 462 8.07 -23.32 -36.60
N GLU A 463 6.79 -23.65 -36.74
CA GLU A 463 5.67 -22.72 -36.76
C GLU A 463 5.61 -21.90 -35.45
N ALA A 464 5.86 -22.56 -34.32
CA ALA A 464 6.13 -21.97 -33.02
C ALA A 464 7.17 -20.81 -33.03
N GLU A 465 8.24 -20.93 -33.81
CA GLU A 465 9.27 -19.90 -33.95
C GLU A 465 8.79 -18.73 -34.81
N LEU A 466 8.05 -19.01 -35.88
CA LEU A 466 7.42 -18.00 -36.74
C LEU A 466 6.41 -17.16 -35.96
N LEU A 467 5.52 -17.79 -35.20
CA LEU A 467 4.57 -17.15 -34.30
C LEU A 467 5.27 -16.19 -33.31
N LYS A 468 6.31 -16.68 -32.63
CA LYS A 468 7.10 -15.87 -31.68
C LYS A 468 7.76 -14.66 -32.33
N ASN A 469 8.14 -14.75 -33.60
CA ASN A 469 8.75 -13.65 -34.35
C ASN A 469 7.70 -12.66 -34.88
N LEU A 470 6.51 -13.12 -35.28
CA LEU A 470 5.39 -12.27 -35.72
C LEU A 470 4.78 -11.45 -34.56
N ARG A 471 4.55 -12.07 -33.38
CA ARG A 471 4.13 -11.32 -32.18
C ARG A 471 5.14 -10.21 -31.80
N LYS A 472 6.45 -10.48 -31.95
CA LYS A 472 7.53 -9.49 -31.77
C LYS A 472 7.59 -8.41 -32.86
N LEU A 473 7.05 -8.67 -34.05
CA LEU A 473 6.95 -7.67 -35.12
C LEU A 473 5.79 -6.71 -34.84
N LYS A 474 4.60 -7.23 -34.50
CA LYS A 474 3.43 -6.44 -34.12
C LYS A 474 3.73 -5.40 -33.04
N VAL A 475 4.34 -5.82 -31.93
CA VAL A 475 4.72 -4.92 -30.81
C VAL A 475 5.70 -3.80 -31.22
N LYS A 476 6.39 -3.90 -32.36
CA LYS A 476 7.17 -2.80 -32.94
C LYS A 476 6.30 -1.91 -33.83
N THR A 477 5.54 -2.50 -34.75
CA THR A 477 4.61 -1.80 -35.64
C THR A 477 3.65 -0.89 -34.87
N ASP A 478 3.06 -1.39 -33.78
CA ASP A 478 2.12 -0.63 -32.95
C ASP A 478 2.81 0.58 -32.26
N LYS A 479 4.07 0.42 -31.82
CA LYS A 479 4.87 1.50 -31.20
C LYS A 479 5.34 2.54 -32.22
N GLU A 480 5.70 2.11 -33.43
CA GLU A 480 6.03 3.00 -34.54
C GLU A 480 4.80 3.80 -34.98
N ALA A 481 3.62 3.18 -35.06
CA ALA A 481 2.36 3.86 -35.37
C ALA A 481 1.98 4.93 -34.32
N ALA A 482 2.08 4.62 -33.02
CA ALA A 482 1.83 5.57 -31.95
C ALA A 482 2.80 6.77 -31.98
N MET A 483 4.09 6.51 -32.23
CA MET A 483 5.12 7.56 -32.36
C MET A 483 4.85 8.48 -33.55
N ILE A 484 4.43 7.92 -34.69
CA ILE A 484 4.06 8.67 -35.90
C ILE A 484 2.82 9.56 -35.65
N ALA A 485 1.85 9.11 -34.87
CA ALA A 485 0.68 9.91 -34.50
C ALA A 485 1.07 11.15 -33.67
N GLU A 486 1.90 10.99 -32.63
CA GLU A 486 2.35 12.12 -31.81
C GLU A 486 3.21 13.13 -32.59
N ILE A 487 4.06 12.64 -33.51
CA ILE A 487 4.84 13.49 -34.42
C ILE A 487 3.93 14.39 -35.28
N ARG A 488 2.76 13.88 -35.74
CA ARG A 488 1.81 14.69 -36.52
C ARG A 488 1.21 15.82 -35.67
N THR A 489 0.67 15.51 -34.50
CA THR A 489 0.07 16.51 -33.59
C THR A 489 1.07 17.63 -33.26
N LEU A 490 2.29 17.27 -32.84
CA LEU A 490 3.30 18.26 -32.44
C LEU A 490 3.83 19.07 -33.64
N ALA A 491 3.86 18.50 -34.86
CA ALA A 491 4.23 19.24 -36.06
C ALA A 491 3.21 20.34 -36.42
N GLU A 492 1.92 20.04 -36.25
CA GLU A 492 0.82 20.97 -36.48
C GLU A 492 0.79 22.08 -35.41
N GLU A 493 0.79 21.71 -34.12
CA GLU A 493 0.72 22.70 -33.02
C GLU A 493 1.94 23.61 -32.95
N THR A 494 3.14 23.11 -33.27
CA THR A 494 4.34 23.96 -33.37
C THR A 494 4.38 24.81 -34.63
N ASN A 495 3.49 24.60 -35.60
CA ASN A 495 3.54 25.17 -36.94
C ASN A 495 4.96 25.07 -37.53
N ALA A 496 5.41 23.83 -37.72
CA ALA A 496 6.73 23.52 -38.24
C ALA A 496 6.90 24.02 -39.70
N SER A 497 8.13 24.29 -40.12
CA SER A 497 8.43 24.82 -41.47
C SER A 497 8.33 23.78 -42.61
N LYS A 498 7.86 22.57 -42.28
CA LYS A 498 7.57 21.43 -43.16
C LYS A 498 6.38 20.68 -42.58
N THR A 499 5.61 20.02 -43.42
CA THR A 499 4.52 19.15 -42.97
C THR A 499 5.04 17.96 -42.17
N ALA A 500 4.18 17.34 -41.36
CA ALA A 500 4.54 16.17 -40.57
C ALA A 500 5.08 15.01 -41.43
N ASP A 501 4.44 14.73 -42.57
CA ASP A 501 4.85 13.65 -43.47
C ASP A 501 6.17 13.95 -44.21
N GLU A 502 6.43 15.22 -44.56
CA GLU A 502 7.76 15.64 -45.06
C GLU A 502 8.85 15.49 -44.00
N MET A 503 8.54 15.76 -42.73
CA MET A 503 9.50 15.57 -41.64
C MET A 503 9.74 14.08 -41.36
N LEU A 504 8.69 13.25 -41.39
CA LEU A 504 8.80 11.79 -41.25
C LEU A 504 9.68 11.18 -42.35
N GLU A 505 9.50 11.56 -43.62
CA GLU A 505 10.35 11.05 -44.72
C GLU A 505 11.81 11.55 -44.62
N LEU A 506 12.06 12.73 -44.04
CA LEU A 506 13.42 13.26 -43.81
C LEU A 506 14.10 12.70 -42.55
N TYR A 507 13.32 12.22 -41.58
CA TYR A 507 13.77 11.57 -40.35
C TYR A 507 13.50 10.07 -40.37
N LYS A 508 13.41 9.47 -41.56
CA LYS A 508 13.18 8.04 -41.76
C LYS A 508 14.29 7.20 -41.12
N GLY A 509 13.92 6.29 -40.21
CA GLY A 509 14.85 5.56 -39.33
C GLY A 509 15.44 6.37 -38.17
N ARG A 510 14.91 7.57 -37.90
CA ARG A 510 15.26 8.52 -36.81
C ARG A 510 14.02 9.24 -36.27
N GLU A 511 12.85 8.62 -36.35
CA GLU A 511 11.54 9.19 -35.99
C GLU A 511 11.52 9.60 -34.50
N GLN A 512 12.17 8.82 -33.63
CA GLN A 512 12.33 9.15 -32.20
C GLN A 512 13.17 10.42 -31.97
N GLU A 513 14.12 10.74 -32.87
CA GLU A 513 14.89 11.99 -32.86
C GLU A 513 13.98 13.17 -33.24
N LEU A 514 13.15 12.99 -34.28
CA LEU A 514 12.15 13.98 -34.69
C LEU A 514 11.16 14.27 -33.57
N LEU A 515 10.59 13.25 -32.93
CA LEU A 515 9.65 13.41 -31.81
C LEU A 515 10.29 14.19 -30.65
N ASN A 516 11.51 13.82 -30.25
CA ASN A 516 12.23 14.52 -29.18
C ASN A 516 12.57 15.98 -29.54
N ASN A 517 12.78 16.29 -30.82
CA ASN A 517 12.99 17.66 -31.29
C ASN A 517 11.69 18.46 -31.36
N LEU A 518 10.58 17.85 -31.77
CA LEU A 518 9.25 18.49 -31.81
C LEU A 518 8.74 18.79 -30.40
N ARG A 519 8.88 17.87 -29.43
CA ARG A 519 8.56 18.12 -28.01
C ARG A 519 9.35 19.32 -27.45
N LYS A 520 10.63 19.46 -27.80
CA LYS A 520 11.46 20.62 -27.41
C LYS A 520 11.01 21.92 -28.10
N LEU A 521 10.63 21.85 -29.38
CA LEU A 521 10.10 23.00 -30.11
C LEU A 521 8.76 23.46 -29.55
N TYR A 522 7.89 22.53 -29.14
CA TYR A 522 6.63 22.81 -28.46
C TYR A 522 6.85 23.53 -27.13
N ALA A 523 7.71 23.01 -26.27
CA ALA A 523 8.07 23.67 -25.00
C ALA A 523 8.67 25.09 -25.20
N GLN A 524 9.38 25.34 -26.30
CA GLN A 524 9.89 26.68 -26.65
C GLN A 524 8.80 27.61 -27.22
N LYS A 525 7.81 27.07 -27.95
CA LYS A 525 6.71 27.84 -28.56
C LYS A 525 5.48 28.00 -27.69
N GLN A 526 5.36 27.28 -26.58
CA GLN A 526 4.22 27.34 -25.65
C GLN A 526 3.71 28.77 -25.36
N PRO A 527 4.53 29.77 -24.97
CA PRO A 527 4.04 31.14 -24.75
C PRO A 527 3.52 31.83 -26.02
N GLU A 528 4.01 31.48 -27.21
CA GLU A 528 3.49 31.98 -28.49
C GLU A 528 2.14 31.32 -28.84
N ILE A 529 1.98 30.03 -28.51
CA ILE A 529 0.74 29.26 -28.69
C ILE A 529 -0.35 29.78 -27.74
N GLU A 530 -0.02 30.01 -26.47
CA GLU A 530 -0.93 30.58 -25.47
C GLU A 530 -1.34 32.01 -25.83
N ALA A 531 -0.40 32.86 -26.28
CA ALA A 531 -0.71 34.20 -26.78
C ALA A 531 -1.66 34.18 -27.99
N LYS A 532 -1.51 33.21 -28.91
CA LYS A 532 -2.43 33.03 -30.04
C LYS A 532 -3.82 32.57 -29.59
N LYS A 533 -3.92 31.60 -28.68
CA LYS A 533 -5.20 31.15 -28.10
C LYS A 533 -5.93 32.31 -27.41
N MET A 534 -5.19 33.12 -26.63
CA MET A 534 -5.73 34.32 -25.97
C MET A 534 -6.22 35.37 -26.96
N ARG A 535 -5.47 35.64 -28.04
CA ARG A 535 -5.89 36.60 -29.08
C ARG A 535 -7.11 36.09 -29.87
N ALA A 536 -7.23 34.79 -30.11
CA ALA A 536 -8.43 34.20 -30.73
C ALA A 536 -9.68 34.37 -29.85
N GLU A 537 -9.58 34.13 -28.52
CA GLU A 537 -10.70 34.34 -27.60
C GLU A 537 -11.12 35.82 -27.52
N ILE A 538 -10.14 36.75 -27.55
CA ILE A 538 -10.41 38.18 -27.61
C ILE A 538 -11.18 38.55 -28.89
N ILE A 539 -10.84 37.97 -30.04
CA ILE A 539 -11.57 38.19 -31.30
C ILE A 539 -13.03 37.76 -31.16
N THR A 540 -13.26 36.51 -30.74
CA THR A 540 -14.61 35.97 -30.54
C THR A 540 -15.45 36.83 -29.61
N LEU A 541 -14.90 37.22 -28.44
CA LEU A 541 -15.64 38.04 -27.47
C LEU A 541 -15.88 39.48 -27.95
N VAL A 542 -15.02 40.07 -28.78
CA VAL A 542 -15.27 41.40 -29.37
C VAL A 542 -16.40 41.35 -30.39
N GLU A 543 -16.48 40.26 -31.17
CA GLU A 543 -17.54 40.03 -32.16
C GLU A 543 -18.89 39.73 -31.49
N GLU A 544 -18.93 38.82 -30.51
CA GLU A 544 -20.16 38.50 -29.74
C GLU A 544 -20.76 39.74 -29.07
N LEU A 545 -19.92 40.55 -28.41
CA LEU A 545 -20.32 41.76 -27.69
C LEU A 545 -20.66 42.96 -28.59
N ASN A 546 -20.58 42.81 -29.92
CA ASN A 546 -20.87 43.86 -30.90
C ASN A 546 -20.17 45.20 -30.57
N ILE A 547 -18.91 45.14 -30.12
CA ILE A 547 -18.18 46.32 -29.62
C ILE A 547 -17.93 47.30 -30.79
N PRO A 548 -18.07 48.64 -30.61
CA PRO A 548 -17.90 49.63 -31.70
C PRO A 548 -16.49 49.79 -32.29
N LYS A 549 -15.58 48.84 -32.04
CA LYS A 549 -14.21 48.76 -32.56
C LYS A 549 -13.97 47.33 -33.04
N SER A 550 -13.27 47.18 -34.16
CA SER A 550 -12.88 45.85 -34.65
C SER A 550 -11.96 45.11 -33.66
N PRO A 551 -11.91 43.77 -33.72
CA PRO A 551 -10.97 42.97 -32.94
C PRO A 551 -9.51 43.42 -33.06
N ASP A 552 -9.07 43.78 -34.27
CA ASP A 552 -7.71 44.28 -34.52
C ASP A 552 -7.45 45.63 -33.85
N GLU A 553 -8.41 46.56 -33.87
CA GLU A 553 -8.30 47.85 -33.17
C GLU A 553 -8.32 47.68 -31.65
N MET A 554 -9.03 46.68 -31.12
CA MET A 554 -9.04 46.34 -29.71
C MET A 554 -7.72 45.70 -29.27
N LEU A 555 -7.21 44.74 -30.04
CA LEU A 555 -5.90 44.12 -29.80
C LEU A 555 -4.75 45.13 -29.90
N ALA A 556 -4.76 46.03 -30.88
CA ALA A 556 -3.77 47.09 -31.01
C ALA A 556 -3.83 48.13 -29.86
N ALA A 557 -5.04 48.45 -29.36
CA ALA A 557 -5.20 49.36 -28.22
C ALA A 557 -4.78 48.75 -26.86
N TYR A 558 -4.65 47.42 -26.80
CA TYR A 558 -4.25 46.65 -25.62
C TYR A 558 -3.02 45.77 -25.86
N GLU A 559 -2.15 46.17 -26.79
CA GLU A 559 -0.87 45.47 -27.04
C GLU A 559 -0.02 45.45 -25.76
N GLY A 560 0.40 44.25 -25.33
CA GLY A 560 1.09 44.03 -24.06
C GLY A 560 0.18 44.05 -22.82
N ARG A 561 -1.16 44.13 -23.00
CA ARG A 561 -2.20 44.09 -21.95
C ARG A 561 -3.41 43.24 -22.36
N GLU A 562 -3.20 42.25 -23.21
CA GLU A 562 -4.24 41.38 -23.77
C GLU A 562 -5.01 40.63 -22.68
N GLN A 563 -4.36 40.22 -21.59
CA GLN A 563 -5.02 39.64 -20.42
C GLN A 563 -5.98 40.63 -19.72
N GLU A 564 -5.65 41.92 -19.67
CA GLU A 564 -6.52 42.96 -19.11
C GLU A 564 -7.73 43.19 -20.03
N LEU A 565 -7.53 43.19 -21.34
CA LEU A 565 -8.60 43.24 -22.33
C LEU A 565 -9.54 42.03 -22.17
N LEU A 566 -9.00 40.82 -22.19
CA LEU A 566 -9.78 39.58 -22.07
C LEU A 566 -10.61 39.54 -20.76
N LYS A 567 -10.02 39.94 -19.64
CA LYS A 567 -10.71 40.05 -18.35
C LYS A 567 -11.88 41.05 -18.40
N ASN A 568 -11.73 42.17 -19.10
CA ASN A 568 -12.80 43.16 -19.27
C ASN A 568 -13.89 42.69 -20.26
N LEU A 569 -13.51 41.99 -21.34
CA LEU A 569 -14.45 41.40 -22.30
C LEU A 569 -15.34 40.33 -21.62
N ARG A 570 -14.74 39.35 -20.94
CA ARG A 570 -15.48 38.33 -20.16
C ARG A 570 -16.44 38.99 -19.13
N LYS A 571 -16.02 40.10 -18.50
CA LYS A 571 -16.86 40.86 -17.55
C LYS A 571 -18.01 41.64 -18.21
N MET A 572 -17.89 42.03 -19.48
CA MET A 572 -19.01 42.58 -20.25
C MET A 572 -19.96 41.47 -20.70
N LYS A 573 -19.43 40.33 -21.18
CA LYS A 573 -20.22 39.17 -21.61
C LYS A 573 -21.09 38.61 -20.50
N ALA A 574 -20.53 38.43 -19.30
CA ALA A 574 -21.29 38.03 -18.12
C ALA A 574 -22.46 38.98 -17.78
N LYS A 575 -22.33 40.29 -18.04
CA LYS A 575 -23.43 41.26 -17.83
C LYS A 575 -24.51 41.18 -18.90
N GLU A 576 -24.14 40.94 -20.15
CA GLU A 576 -25.10 40.75 -21.24
C GLU A 576 -25.86 39.43 -21.08
N ASP A 577 -25.18 38.36 -20.69
CA ASP A 577 -25.80 37.07 -20.37
C ASP A 577 -26.74 37.16 -19.16
N THR A 578 -26.34 37.89 -18.10
CA THR A 578 -27.21 38.21 -16.95
C THR A 578 -28.48 38.96 -17.40
N LYS A 579 -28.34 39.91 -18.34
CA LYS A 579 -29.48 40.67 -18.91
C LYS A 579 -30.41 39.75 -19.71
N ALA A 580 -29.85 38.88 -20.55
CA ALA A 580 -30.60 37.93 -21.36
C ALA A 580 -31.36 36.90 -20.50
N GLU A 581 -30.76 36.38 -19.42
CA GLU A 581 -31.45 35.48 -18.49
C GLU A 581 -32.60 36.21 -17.76
N ILE A 582 -32.41 37.46 -17.34
CA ILE A 582 -33.48 38.27 -16.73
C ILE A 582 -34.62 38.50 -17.72
N GLU A 583 -34.33 38.78 -18.99
CA GLU A 583 -35.35 38.91 -20.04
C GLU A 583 -36.14 37.61 -20.26
N ALA A 584 -35.47 36.46 -20.33
CA ALA A 584 -36.11 35.15 -20.46
C ALA A 584 -36.98 34.81 -19.24
N LEU A 585 -36.44 34.95 -18.02
CA LEU A 585 -37.15 34.64 -16.78
C LEU A 585 -38.35 35.57 -16.54
N VAL A 586 -38.30 36.83 -16.97
CA VAL A 586 -39.46 37.76 -16.89
C VAL A 586 -40.61 37.30 -17.78
N VAL A 587 -40.32 36.81 -18.99
CA VAL A 587 -41.33 36.24 -19.89
C VAL A 587 -41.88 34.94 -19.32
N GLU A 588 -41.02 34.02 -18.88
CA GLU A 588 -41.41 32.70 -18.39
C GLU A 588 -42.25 32.77 -17.11
N THR A 589 -41.89 33.65 -16.16
CA THR A 589 -42.61 33.80 -14.89
C THR A 589 -43.83 34.72 -14.96
N GLY A 590 -44.09 35.37 -16.11
CA GLY A 590 -45.17 36.34 -16.27
C GLY A 590 -45.06 37.54 -15.33
N ALA A 591 -43.85 38.05 -15.11
CA ALA A 591 -43.62 39.08 -14.09
C ALA A 591 -44.43 40.37 -14.38
N PRO A 592 -44.94 41.07 -13.34
CA PRO A 592 -45.89 42.19 -13.51
C PRO A 592 -45.26 43.49 -14.04
N LYS A 593 -44.00 43.44 -14.49
CA LYS A 593 -43.22 44.54 -15.05
C LYS A 593 -42.35 44.02 -16.18
N SER A 594 -42.06 44.88 -17.16
CA SER A 594 -41.14 44.53 -18.25
C SER A 594 -39.71 44.31 -17.74
N ALA A 595 -38.93 43.53 -18.48
CA ALA A 595 -37.53 43.28 -18.13
C ALA A 595 -36.70 44.57 -18.10
N GLU A 596 -36.92 45.50 -19.04
CA GLU A 596 -36.28 46.83 -19.01
C GLU A 596 -36.62 47.62 -17.73
N GLU A 597 -37.89 47.63 -17.30
CA GLU A 597 -38.28 48.34 -16.08
C GLU A 597 -37.69 47.68 -14.82
N LEU A 598 -37.63 46.34 -14.79
CA LEU A 598 -37.02 45.59 -13.70
C LEU A 598 -35.50 45.84 -13.65
N LEU A 599 -34.78 45.69 -14.77
CA LEU A 599 -33.36 46.01 -14.90
C LEU A 599 -33.06 47.47 -14.49
N ALA A 600 -33.88 48.44 -14.91
CA ALA A 600 -33.71 49.84 -14.52
C ALA A 600 -33.91 50.05 -13.00
N SER A 601 -34.86 49.36 -12.37
CA SER A 601 -35.10 49.45 -10.92
C SER A 601 -34.10 48.66 -10.05
N TYR A 602 -33.44 47.66 -10.66
CA TYR A 602 -32.39 46.82 -10.05
C TYR A 602 -30.99 47.13 -10.57
N ALA A 603 -30.75 48.29 -11.18
CA ALA A 603 -29.44 48.69 -11.68
C ALA A 603 -28.36 48.61 -10.57
N GLY A 604 -27.29 47.86 -10.83
CA GLY A 604 -26.23 47.54 -9.85
C GLY A 604 -26.59 46.44 -8.83
N ARG A 605 -27.72 45.74 -9.01
CA ARG A 605 -28.23 44.63 -8.20
C ARG A 605 -28.92 43.57 -9.06
N GLU A 606 -28.46 43.39 -10.30
CA GLU A 606 -29.06 42.54 -11.32
C GLU A 606 -29.12 41.07 -10.86
N GLU A 607 -28.10 40.57 -10.16
CA GLU A 607 -28.07 39.24 -9.53
C GLU A 607 -29.21 39.05 -8.50
N GLN A 608 -29.60 40.11 -7.78
CA GLN A 608 -30.68 40.05 -6.79
C GLN A 608 -32.05 39.95 -7.47
N LEU A 609 -32.24 40.63 -8.62
CA LEU A 609 -33.41 40.48 -9.47
C LEU A 609 -33.50 39.06 -10.02
N LEU A 610 -32.40 38.55 -10.57
CA LEU A 610 -32.28 37.20 -11.14
C LEU A 610 -32.59 36.12 -10.07
N LYS A 611 -32.05 36.26 -8.86
CA LYS A 611 -32.37 35.39 -7.69
C LYS A 611 -33.84 35.43 -7.30
N ASN A 612 -34.51 36.58 -7.40
CA ASN A 612 -35.94 36.71 -7.12
C ASN A 612 -36.82 36.10 -8.23
N LEU A 613 -36.44 36.27 -9.50
CA LEU A 613 -37.14 35.67 -10.64
C LEU A 613 -37.03 34.14 -10.64
N ARG A 614 -35.84 33.57 -10.39
CA ARG A 614 -35.65 32.12 -10.21
C ARG A 614 -36.51 31.57 -9.06
N LYS A 615 -36.65 32.30 -7.94
CA LYS A 615 -37.58 31.95 -6.85
C LYS A 615 -39.06 31.98 -7.26
N MET A 616 -39.46 32.95 -8.09
CA MET A 616 -40.83 33.04 -8.59
C MET A 616 -41.17 31.87 -9.53
N LYS A 617 -40.23 31.50 -10.42
CA LYS A 617 -40.31 30.29 -11.26
C LYS A 617 -40.45 29.03 -10.41
N ALA A 618 -39.57 28.83 -9.42
CA ALA A 618 -39.60 27.67 -8.54
C ALA A 618 -40.97 27.54 -7.83
N LYS A 619 -41.55 28.64 -7.33
CA LYS A 619 -42.90 28.57 -6.75
C LYS A 619 -43.97 28.15 -7.77
N GLN A 620 -43.94 28.71 -8.99
CA GLN A 620 -44.93 28.36 -10.03
C GLN A 620 -44.86 26.88 -10.44
N VAL A 621 -43.66 26.27 -10.43
CA VAL A 621 -43.49 24.83 -10.65
C VAL A 621 -44.12 24.03 -9.51
N ASN A 622 -43.78 24.33 -8.25
CA ASN A 622 -44.34 23.64 -7.08
C ASN A 622 -45.87 23.79 -6.99
N ASP A 623 -46.40 25.00 -7.20
CA ASP A 623 -47.85 25.27 -7.20
C ASP A 623 -48.59 24.42 -8.26
N ALA A 624 -47.95 24.13 -9.40
CA ALA A 624 -48.51 23.32 -10.48
C ALA A 624 -48.37 21.81 -10.23
N GLU A 625 -47.24 21.36 -9.68
CA GLU A 625 -47.00 19.96 -9.28
C GLU A 625 -47.98 19.53 -8.17
N ILE A 626 -48.14 20.35 -7.14
CA ILE A 626 -49.12 20.16 -6.06
C ILE A 626 -50.54 20.08 -6.62
N LYS A 627 -50.89 20.91 -7.61
CA LYS A 627 -52.20 20.82 -8.27
C LYS A 627 -52.39 19.47 -8.98
N ALA A 628 -51.40 19.03 -9.76
CA ALA A 628 -51.48 17.76 -10.50
C ALA A 628 -51.61 16.54 -9.57
N GLU A 629 -50.91 16.52 -8.43
CA GLU A 629 -51.04 15.44 -7.46
C GLU A 629 -52.40 15.50 -6.71
N VAL A 630 -52.92 16.70 -6.38
CA VAL A 630 -54.26 16.83 -5.81
C VAL A 630 -55.33 16.34 -6.80
N GLU A 631 -55.20 16.62 -8.11
CA GLU A 631 -56.08 16.08 -9.15
C GLU A 631 -56.05 14.54 -9.18
N ALA A 632 -54.86 13.94 -9.28
CA ALA A 632 -54.71 12.49 -9.30
C ALA A 632 -55.29 11.80 -8.05
N LEU A 633 -55.01 12.32 -6.85
CA LEU A 633 -55.49 11.74 -5.60
C LEU A 633 -57.00 11.96 -5.37
N VAL A 634 -57.60 13.03 -5.90
CA VAL A 634 -59.04 13.28 -5.84
C VAL A 634 -59.81 12.30 -6.72
N ASP A 635 -59.35 12.08 -7.95
CA ASP A 635 -59.95 11.15 -8.89
C ASP A 635 -59.82 9.69 -8.42
N GLU A 636 -58.63 9.27 -7.99
CA GLU A 636 -58.38 7.90 -7.50
C GLU A 636 -59.23 7.57 -6.26
N LEU A 637 -59.32 8.50 -5.30
CA LEU A 637 -60.17 8.36 -4.11
C LEU A 637 -61.65 8.62 -4.37
N ASN A 638 -62.05 8.97 -5.60
CA ASN A 638 -63.43 9.27 -5.99
C ASN A 638 -64.09 10.32 -5.07
N ILE A 639 -63.35 11.39 -4.73
CA ILE A 639 -63.80 12.37 -3.73
C ILE A 639 -64.90 13.27 -4.32
N PRO A 640 -66.03 13.53 -3.62
CA PRO A 640 -67.17 14.31 -4.16
C PRO A 640 -66.95 15.82 -4.39
N LYS A 641 -65.70 16.30 -4.44
CA LYS A 641 -65.31 17.70 -4.68
C LYS A 641 -64.24 17.72 -5.77
N THR A 642 -64.21 18.77 -6.58
CA THR A 642 -63.12 18.93 -7.56
C THR A 642 -61.80 19.28 -6.85
N ALA A 643 -60.68 18.97 -7.50
CA ALA A 643 -59.36 19.39 -7.05
C ALA A 643 -59.25 20.91 -6.90
N ASP A 644 -59.80 21.68 -7.85
CA ASP A 644 -59.85 23.14 -7.78
C ASP A 644 -60.67 23.65 -6.57
N ASP A 645 -61.82 23.05 -6.25
CA ASP A 645 -62.59 23.38 -5.03
C ASP A 645 -61.78 23.09 -3.76
N MET A 646 -60.98 22.02 -3.77
CA MET A 646 -60.19 21.59 -2.62
C MET A 646 -58.93 22.46 -2.44
N LEU A 647 -58.19 22.76 -3.51
CA LEU A 647 -57.09 23.72 -3.52
C LEU A 647 -57.57 25.11 -3.08
N ALA A 648 -58.68 25.61 -3.63
CA ALA A 648 -59.28 26.88 -3.21
C ALA A 648 -59.72 26.89 -1.72
N SER A 649 -60.14 25.73 -1.19
CA SER A 649 -60.46 25.57 0.25
C SER A 649 -59.21 25.52 1.15
N TYR A 650 -58.04 25.20 0.58
CA TYR A 650 -56.75 25.01 1.27
C TYR A 650 -55.68 26.01 0.84
N ALA A 651 -56.05 27.14 0.24
CA ALA A 651 -55.12 28.16 -0.23
C ALA A 651 -54.14 28.62 0.88
N GLY A 652 -52.83 28.47 0.63
CA GLY A 652 -51.75 28.69 1.59
C GLY A 652 -51.52 27.57 2.61
N ARG A 653 -52.11 26.39 2.41
CA ARG A 653 -52.00 25.14 3.21
C ARG A 653 -52.13 23.89 2.32
N GLU A 654 -51.67 23.97 1.08
CA GLU A 654 -51.84 22.92 0.07
C GLU A 654 -51.09 21.62 0.45
N ASP A 655 -49.97 21.72 1.18
CA ASP A 655 -49.28 20.56 1.78
C ASP A 655 -50.16 19.81 2.80
N GLU A 656 -51.02 20.53 3.54
CA GLU A 656 -51.97 19.94 4.48
C GLU A 656 -53.07 19.17 3.72
N LEU A 657 -53.44 19.63 2.53
CA LEU A 657 -54.38 18.93 1.66
C LEU A 657 -53.78 17.61 1.14
N LEU A 658 -52.60 17.66 0.52
CA LEU A 658 -51.88 16.46 0.05
C LEU A 658 -51.65 15.45 1.16
N LYS A 659 -51.19 15.89 2.34
CA LYS A 659 -50.97 15.03 3.51
C LYS A 659 -52.24 14.30 3.96
N ASN A 660 -53.41 14.94 3.86
CA ASN A 660 -54.68 14.30 4.18
C ASN A 660 -55.17 13.36 3.06
N LEU A 661 -54.95 13.71 1.78
CA LEU A 661 -55.27 12.87 0.63
C LEU A 661 -54.44 11.57 0.62
N ARG A 662 -53.10 11.67 0.71
CA ARG A 662 -52.18 10.51 0.81
C ARG A 662 -52.58 9.58 1.97
N LYS A 663 -53.00 10.15 3.11
CA LYS A 663 -53.47 9.40 4.29
C LYS A 663 -54.83 8.71 4.11
N MET A 664 -55.67 9.18 3.20
CA MET A 664 -56.89 8.46 2.81
C MET A 664 -56.56 7.33 1.82
N LYS A 665 -55.67 7.57 0.84
CA LYS A 665 -55.19 6.55 -0.10
C LYS A 665 -54.60 5.33 0.62
N ALA A 666 -53.62 5.55 1.50
CA ALA A 666 -53.00 4.47 2.27
C ALA A 666 -54.00 3.59 3.06
N LYS A 667 -55.17 4.14 3.45
CA LYS A 667 -56.23 3.39 4.13
C LYS A 667 -57.10 2.55 3.18
N GLU A 668 -57.31 2.97 1.95
CA GLU A 668 -57.98 2.13 0.94
C GLU A 668 -57.03 1.06 0.38
N ASP A 669 -55.74 1.38 0.21
CA ASP A 669 -54.71 0.41 -0.20
C ASP A 669 -54.61 -0.76 0.82
N VAL A 670 -54.53 -0.45 2.12
CA VAL A 670 -54.55 -1.46 3.19
C VAL A 670 -55.82 -2.32 3.16
N LYS A 671 -56.99 -1.73 2.87
CA LYS A 671 -58.25 -2.49 2.73
C LYS A 671 -58.23 -3.38 1.49
N ALA A 672 -57.67 -2.92 0.37
CA ALA A 672 -57.54 -3.71 -0.84
C ALA A 672 -56.62 -4.91 -0.61
N GLU A 673 -55.45 -4.72 0.00
CA GLU A 673 -54.52 -5.83 0.30
C GLU A 673 -55.13 -6.83 1.30
N VAL A 674 -55.85 -6.36 2.33
CA VAL A 674 -56.60 -7.23 3.25
C VAL A 674 -57.62 -8.10 2.50
N LYS A 675 -58.30 -7.56 1.48
CA LYS A 675 -59.23 -8.34 0.65
C LYS A 675 -58.52 -9.42 -0.17
N THR A 676 -57.40 -9.09 -0.79
CA THR A 676 -56.57 -10.03 -1.55
C THR A 676 -56.06 -11.17 -0.66
N LEU A 677 -55.36 -10.83 0.45
CA LEU A 677 -54.80 -11.82 1.37
C LEU A 677 -55.87 -12.69 2.04
N ALA A 678 -57.03 -12.13 2.39
CA ALA A 678 -58.15 -12.92 2.92
C ALA A 678 -58.61 -14.00 1.92
N SER A 679 -58.67 -13.66 0.63
CA SER A 679 -59.06 -14.58 -0.44
C SER A 679 -57.99 -15.65 -0.69
N GLU A 680 -56.71 -15.28 -0.77
CA GLU A 680 -55.59 -16.23 -0.95
C GLU A 680 -55.50 -17.25 0.19
N LEU A 681 -55.69 -16.78 1.43
CA LEU A 681 -55.53 -17.62 2.62
C LEU A 681 -56.73 -18.54 2.85
N GLY A 682 -57.90 -18.22 2.29
CA GLY A 682 -59.13 -19.00 2.47
C GLY A 682 -59.63 -18.94 3.91
N VAL A 683 -59.53 -17.78 4.57
CA VAL A 683 -59.90 -17.63 5.98
C VAL A 683 -61.42 -17.75 6.20
N PRO A 684 -61.90 -18.20 7.38
CA PRO A 684 -63.32 -18.53 7.57
C PRO A 684 -64.31 -17.35 7.56
N LYS A 685 -63.81 -16.11 7.54
CA LYS A 685 -64.61 -14.87 7.52
C LYS A 685 -64.42 -14.15 6.20
N SER A 686 -65.48 -13.50 5.72
CA SER A 686 -65.35 -12.62 4.54
C SER A 686 -64.45 -11.42 4.84
N ALA A 687 -63.74 -10.92 3.83
CA ALA A 687 -62.83 -9.80 4.00
C ALA A 687 -63.54 -8.53 4.51
N ASP A 688 -64.75 -8.24 4.02
CA ASP A 688 -65.56 -7.11 4.47
C ASP A 688 -66.02 -7.27 5.93
N GLU A 689 -66.33 -8.50 6.39
CA GLU A 689 -66.63 -8.76 7.81
C GLU A 689 -65.39 -8.56 8.69
N MET A 690 -64.21 -9.00 8.23
CA MET A 690 -62.97 -8.77 8.97
C MET A 690 -62.64 -7.28 9.06
N LEU A 691 -62.68 -6.55 7.94
CA LEU A 691 -62.48 -5.11 7.90
C LEU A 691 -63.48 -4.35 8.78
N ALA A 692 -64.77 -4.75 8.79
CA ALA A 692 -65.76 -4.17 9.69
C ALA A 692 -65.43 -4.43 11.18
N SER A 693 -64.91 -5.62 11.53
CA SER A 693 -64.50 -5.94 12.90
C SER A 693 -63.16 -5.32 13.34
N TYR A 694 -62.33 -4.90 12.38
CA TYR A 694 -61.05 -4.19 12.58
C TYR A 694 -61.11 -2.72 12.12
N ALA A 695 -62.30 -2.10 12.10
CA ALA A 695 -62.45 -0.70 11.74
C ALA A 695 -61.60 0.21 12.64
N GLY A 696 -60.71 1.02 12.04
CA GLY A 696 -59.72 1.83 12.73
C GLY A 696 -58.45 1.08 13.20
N ARG A 697 -58.31 -0.21 12.85
CA ARG A 697 -57.15 -1.09 13.12
C ARG A 697 -56.84 -2.00 11.92
N GLU A 698 -57.09 -1.49 10.71
CA GLU A 698 -56.97 -2.25 9.46
C GLU A 698 -55.53 -2.73 9.20
N GLU A 699 -54.52 -1.94 9.61
CA GLU A 699 -53.10 -2.31 9.58
C GLU A 699 -52.76 -3.50 10.52
N GLU A 700 -53.44 -3.61 11.66
CA GLU A 700 -53.28 -4.72 12.61
C GLU A 700 -53.82 -6.02 11.98
N LEU A 701 -54.96 -5.95 11.30
CA LEU A 701 -55.52 -7.06 10.54
C LEU A 701 -54.58 -7.47 9.39
N LEU A 702 -54.06 -6.51 8.64
CA LEU A 702 -53.11 -6.77 7.54
C LEU A 702 -51.85 -7.49 8.03
N LYS A 703 -51.24 -7.01 9.13
CA LYS A 703 -50.07 -7.63 9.76
C LYS A 703 -50.35 -9.08 10.20
N ASN A 704 -51.54 -9.35 10.73
CA ASN A 704 -51.94 -10.69 11.13
C ASN A 704 -52.19 -11.63 9.93
N LEU A 705 -52.79 -11.13 8.83
CA LEU A 705 -52.96 -11.92 7.60
C LEU A 705 -51.61 -12.24 6.93
N ARG A 706 -50.70 -11.25 6.82
CA ARG A 706 -49.33 -11.50 6.31
C ARG A 706 -48.59 -12.55 7.15
N LYS A 707 -48.70 -12.50 8.49
CA LYS A 707 -48.13 -13.53 9.38
C LYS A 707 -48.74 -14.92 9.15
N LEU A 708 -50.05 -15.00 8.93
CA LEU A 708 -50.74 -16.26 8.63
C LEU A 708 -50.31 -16.85 7.27
N LYS A 709 -49.99 -16.01 6.27
CA LYS A 709 -49.43 -16.45 4.97
C LYS A 709 -48.10 -17.18 5.15
N VAL A 710 -47.17 -16.61 5.92
CA VAL A 710 -45.89 -17.25 6.24
C VAL A 710 -46.09 -18.58 6.98
N GLN A 711 -46.97 -18.62 7.99
CA GLN A 711 -47.25 -19.85 8.74
C GLN A 711 -47.90 -20.96 7.88
N LYS A 712 -48.69 -20.60 6.86
CA LYS A 712 -49.30 -21.56 5.93
C LYS A 712 -48.27 -22.10 4.92
N ALA A 713 -47.30 -21.29 4.51
CA ALA A 713 -46.20 -21.71 3.64
C ALA A 713 -45.26 -22.70 4.33
N THR A 714 -44.75 -22.38 5.53
CA THR A 714 -43.79 -23.26 6.23
C THR A 714 -44.39 -24.62 6.63
N VAL A 715 -45.70 -24.70 6.88
CA VAL A 715 -46.39 -25.98 7.09
C VAL A 715 -46.52 -26.80 5.80
N ALA A 716 -46.62 -26.15 4.63
CA ALA A 716 -46.63 -26.84 3.33
C ALA A 716 -45.23 -27.37 2.96
N GLU A 717 -44.17 -26.58 3.23
CA GLU A 717 -42.77 -26.99 3.07
C GLU A 717 -42.44 -28.20 3.97
N MET A 718 -42.76 -28.11 5.27
CA MET A 718 -42.59 -29.23 6.20
C MET A 718 -43.38 -30.47 5.75
N LYS A 719 -44.59 -30.31 5.17
CA LYS A 719 -45.36 -31.44 4.63
C LYS A 719 -44.60 -32.12 3.49
N ALA A 720 -44.08 -31.37 2.52
CA ALA A 720 -43.38 -31.93 1.37
C ALA A 720 -42.12 -32.72 1.78
N GLU A 721 -41.32 -32.20 2.73
CA GLU A 721 -40.15 -32.92 3.23
C GLU A 721 -40.53 -34.15 4.07
N ILE A 722 -41.63 -34.09 4.84
CA ILE A 722 -42.18 -35.26 5.53
C ILE A 722 -42.64 -36.32 4.51
N GLU A 723 -43.26 -35.95 3.39
CA GLU A 723 -43.62 -36.89 2.32
C GLU A 723 -42.40 -37.61 1.74
N ILE A 724 -41.31 -36.89 1.46
CA ILE A 724 -40.04 -37.47 1.00
C ILE A 724 -39.47 -38.43 2.04
N LEU A 725 -39.20 -37.96 3.27
CA LEU A 725 -38.56 -38.77 4.32
C LEU A 725 -39.39 -40.00 4.73
N VAL A 726 -40.71 -39.93 4.64
CA VAL A 726 -41.60 -41.07 4.91
C VAL A 726 -41.50 -42.13 3.80
N SER A 727 -41.33 -41.71 2.54
CA SER A 727 -41.12 -42.62 1.42
C SER A 727 -39.75 -43.32 1.44
N GLU A 728 -38.69 -42.61 1.86
CA GLU A 728 -37.33 -43.16 1.95
C GLU A 728 -37.17 -44.16 3.11
N LEU A 729 -37.96 -44.02 4.18
CA LEU A 729 -37.85 -44.81 5.41
C LEU A 729 -38.80 -46.01 5.51
N ASP A 730 -39.63 -46.26 4.49
CA ASP A 730 -40.68 -47.30 4.49
C ASP A 730 -41.53 -47.31 5.78
N VAL A 731 -41.94 -46.12 6.24
CA VAL A 731 -42.63 -45.97 7.52
C VAL A 731 -44.07 -46.47 7.39
N PRO A 732 -44.61 -47.28 8.33
CA PRO A 732 -45.93 -47.94 8.20
C PRO A 732 -47.15 -47.00 8.39
N LYS A 733 -47.02 -45.72 8.05
CA LYS A 733 -48.09 -44.71 7.99
C LYS A 733 -47.78 -43.73 6.86
N THR A 734 -48.81 -43.16 6.25
CA THR A 734 -48.65 -42.06 5.31
C THR A 734 -48.19 -40.77 6.01
N ALA A 735 -47.58 -39.85 5.24
CA ALA A 735 -47.22 -38.52 5.71
C ALA A 735 -48.43 -37.75 6.27
N ASP A 736 -49.58 -37.81 5.60
CA ASP A 736 -50.83 -37.19 6.08
C ASP A 736 -51.32 -37.79 7.40
N GLU A 737 -51.25 -39.12 7.60
CA GLU A 737 -51.60 -39.75 8.89
C GLU A 737 -50.63 -39.38 10.02
N MET A 738 -49.34 -39.16 9.70
CA MET A 738 -48.37 -38.71 10.68
C MET A 738 -48.58 -37.23 11.01
N MET A 739 -48.69 -36.35 10.01
CA MET A 739 -49.06 -34.93 10.17
C MET A 739 -50.34 -34.77 11.00
N ALA A 740 -51.39 -35.53 10.70
CA ALA A 740 -52.66 -35.50 11.45
C ALA A 740 -52.52 -35.91 12.93
N SER A 741 -51.49 -36.71 13.27
CA SER A 741 -51.16 -37.06 14.66
C SER A 741 -50.17 -36.08 15.33
N TYR A 742 -49.57 -35.18 14.56
CA TYR A 742 -48.59 -34.17 14.99
C TYR A 742 -49.06 -32.73 14.72
N ILE A 743 -50.37 -32.49 14.63
CA ILE A 743 -50.95 -31.15 14.43
C ILE A 743 -50.43 -30.17 15.50
N GLY A 744 -49.81 -29.07 15.07
CA GLY A 744 -49.15 -28.07 15.91
C GLY A 744 -47.76 -28.47 16.43
N ARG A 745 -47.20 -29.58 15.95
CA ARG A 745 -45.87 -30.14 16.27
C ARG A 745 -45.21 -30.78 15.04
N GLU A 746 -45.52 -30.29 13.85
CA GLU A 746 -45.03 -30.78 12.55
C GLU A 746 -43.50 -30.75 12.48
N ALA A 747 -42.86 -29.72 13.04
CA ALA A 747 -41.40 -29.62 13.17
C ALA A 747 -40.78 -30.70 14.10
N GLU A 748 -41.53 -31.22 15.08
CA GLU A 748 -41.09 -32.33 15.95
C GLU A 748 -41.09 -33.65 15.16
N LEU A 749 -42.13 -33.89 14.36
CA LEU A 749 -42.23 -35.03 13.44
C LEU A 749 -41.09 -35.02 12.43
N LEU A 750 -40.88 -33.91 11.74
CA LEU A 750 -39.80 -33.74 10.75
C LEU A 750 -38.42 -34.00 11.37
N ARG A 751 -38.14 -33.43 12.55
CA ARG A 751 -36.87 -33.64 13.28
C ARG A 751 -36.65 -35.10 13.69
N ASN A 752 -37.71 -35.85 13.95
CA ASN A 752 -37.62 -37.28 14.28
C ASN A 752 -37.45 -38.16 13.03
N LEU A 753 -38.08 -37.82 11.91
CA LEU A 753 -37.86 -38.49 10.62
C LEU A 753 -36.41 -38.33 10.13
N ARG A 754 -35.88 -37.11 10.10
CA ARG A 754 -34.45 -36.84 9.76
C ARG A 754 -33.48 -37.68 10.61
N LYS A 755 -33.77 -37.83 11.92
CA LYS A 755 -32.97 -38.67 12.85
C LYS A 755 -33.05 -40.17 12.59
N MET A 756 -34.11 -40.65 11.92
CA MET A 756 -34.20 -42.05 11.49
C MET A 756 -33.47 -42.24 10.16
N LYS A 757 -33.63 -41.32 9.20
CA LYS A 757 -32.94 -41.33 7.90
C LYS A 757 -31.42 -41.38 8.07
N ALA A 758 -30.85 -40.47 8.86
CA ALA A 758 -29.42 -40.46 9.16
C ALA A 758 -28.88 -41.78 9.78
N LYS A 759 -29.72 -42.55 10.48
CA LYS A 759 -29.32 -43.86 11.05
C LYS A 759 -29.37 -45.00 10.04
N GLU A 760 -30.27 -44.96 9.07
CA GLU A 760 -30.23 -45.92 7.96
C GLU A 760 -29.12 -45.58 6.97
N ASP A 761 -28.82 -44.29 6.75
CA ASP A 761 -27.71 -43.85 5.91
C ASP A 761 -26.35 -44.30 6.46
N VAL A 762 -26.12 -44.17 7.78
CA VAL A 762 -24.93 -44.73 8.45
C VAL A 762 -24.84 -46.26 8.29
N LYS A 763 -25.95 -46.99 8.30
CA LYS A 763 -25.97 -48.45 8.06
C LYS A 763 -25.70 -48.79 6.60
N ALA A 764 -26.22 -48.01 5.65
CA ALA A 764 -25.95 -48.16 4.23
C ALA A 764 -24.46 -47.94 3.93
N GLU A 765 -23.86 -46.86 4.47
CA GLU A 765 -22.44 -46.58 4.27
C GLU A 765 -21.53 -47.63 4.94
N VAL A 766 -21.92 -48.16 6.12
CA VAL A 766 -21.25 -49.32 6.74
C VAL A 766 -21.30 -50.55 5.84
N ARG A 767 -22.42 -50.82 5.15
CA ARG A 767 -22.51 -51.94 4.19
C ARG A 767 -21.54 -51.76 3.03
N THR A 768 -21.59 -50.61 2.35
CA THR A 768 -20.69 -50.28 1.23
C THR A 768 -19.22 -50.44 1.63
N LEU A 769 -18.81 -49.84 2.75
CA LEU A 769 -17.41 -49.91 3.21
C LEU A 769 -17.00 -51.30 3.69
N THR A 770 -17.90 -52.11 4.24
CA THR A 770 -17.61 -53.52 4.56
C THR A 770 -17.35 -54.34 3.30
N ASP A 771 -18.17 -54.14 2.26
CA ASP A 771 -18.05 -54.88 0.99
C ASP A 771 -16.79 -54.44 0.21
N GLU A 772 -16.50 -53.14 0.13
CA GLU A 772 -15.25 -52.60 -0.44
C GLU A 772 -13.99 -53.17 0.24
N LEU A 773 -14.00 -53.28 1.56
CA LEU A 773 -12.84 -53.71 2.35
C LEU A 773 -12.66 -55.23 2.42
N GLY A 774 -13.65 -56.00 1.98
CA GLY A 774 -13.62 -57.47 2.02
C GLY A 774 -13.39 -58.03 3.43
N VAL A 775 -13.91 -57.37 4.47
CA VAL A 775 -13.63 -57.72 5.87
C VAL A 775 -14.22 -59.09 6.25
N PRO A 776 -13.64 -59.83 7.22
CA PRO A 776 -14.01 -61.23 7.48
C PRO A 776 -15.38 -61.49 8.12
N LYS A 777 -16.26 -60.48 8.18
CA LYS A 777 -17.62 -60.52 8.70
C LYS A 777 -18.54 -59.79 7.72
N THR A 778 -19.77 -60.26 7.60
CA THR A 778 -20.79 -59.54 6.84
C THR A 778 -21.15 -58.21 7.50
N ALA A 779 -21.62 -57.24 6.71
CA ALA A 779 -21.98 -55.93 7.21
C ALA A 779 -23.09 -56.01 8.29
N ASP A 780 -24.07 -56.89 8.11
CA ASP A 780 -25.15 -57.07 9.09
C ASP A 780 -24.67 -57.72 10.40
N GLU A 781 -23.68 -58.62 10.37
CA GLU A 781 -23.03 -59.12 11.59
C GLU A 781 -22.23 -58.02 12.31
N MET A 782 -21.58 -57.13 11.55
CA MET A 782 -20.84 -56.00 12.10
C MET A 782 -21.80 -54.99 12.73
N LEU A 783 -22.84 -54.57 12.02
CA LEU A 783 -23.92 -53.71 12.51
C LEU A 783 -24.60 -54.30 13.74
N ALA A 784 -24.96 -55.59 13.75
CA ALA A 784 -25.54 -56.25 14.91
C ALA A 784 -24.60 -56.23 16.14
N SER A 785 -23.29 -56.35 15.94
CA SER A 785 -22.29 -56.24 17.02
C SER A 785 -21.99 -54.81 17.49
N TYR A 786 -22.40 -53.81 16.70
CA TYR A 786 -22.27 -52.37 16.99
C TYR A 786 -23.64 -51.68 17.11
N ALA A 787 -24.71 -52.41 17.45
CA ALA A 787 -26.04 -51.84 17.61
C ALA A 787 -26.05 -50.71 18.66
N GLY A 788 -26.51 -49.52 18.26
CA GLY A 788 -26.44 -48.28 19.05
C GLY A 788 -25.06 -47.58 19.07
N ARG A 789 -24.11 -48.04 18.26
CA ARG A 789 -22.76 -47.47 18.05
C ARG A 789 -22.32 -47.59 16.58
N GLU A 790 -23.27 -47.52 15.66
CA GLU A 790 -23.05 -47.71 14.22
C GLU A 790 -22.10 -46.64 13.63
N GLU A 791 -22.12 -45.42 14.18
CA GLU A 791 -21.16 -44.34 13.85
C GLU A 791 -19.71 -44.68 14.27
N GLU A 792 -19.53 -45.41 15.38
CA GLU A 792 -18.20 -45.87 15.83
C GLU A 792 -17.66 -46.94 14.86
N LEU A 793 -18.54 -47.83 14.37
CA LEU A 793 -18.20 -48.83 13.37
C LEU A 793 -17.79 -48.17 12.04
N LEU A 794 -18.62 -47.24 11.55
CA LEU A 794 -18.37 -46.46 10.34
C LEU A 794 -17.00 -45.75 10.38
N LYS A 795 -16.71 -45.07 11.50
CA LYS A 795 -15.45 -44.38 11.74
C LYS A 795 -14.24 -45.31 11.75
N ASN A 796 -14.41 -46.57 12.17
CA ASN A 796 -13.35 -47.58 12.15
C ASN A 796 -13.17 -48.21 10.76
N LEU A 797 -14.24 -48.40 9.97
CA LEU A 797 -14.16 -48.82 8.57
C LEU A 797 -13.47 -47.76 7.70
N LYS A 798 -13.86 -46.49 7.79
CA LYS A 798 -13.19 -45.38 7.07
C LYS A 798 -11.68 -45.30 7.38
N LYS A 799 -11.29 -45.52 8.64
CA LYS A 799 -9.88 -45.65 9.03
C LYS A 799 -9.17 -46.86 8.43
N MET A 800 -9.86 -47.97 8.19
CA MET A 800 -9.28 -49.16 7.57
C MET A 800 -9.04 -48.92 6.07
N LYS A 801 -9.98 -48.29 5.36
CA LYS A 801 -9.85 -47.86 3.96
C LYS A 801 -8.62 -46.97 3.74
N ALA A 802 -8.53 -45.86 4.47
CA ALA A 802 -7.38 -44.94 4.39
C ALA A 802 -6.03 -45.59 4.74
N ASN A 803 -6.00 -46.63 5.58
CA ASN A 803 -4.77 -47.38 5.86
C ASN A 803 -4.39 -48.33 4.73
N ASN A 804 -5.35 -49.04 4.14
CA ASN A 804 -5.10 -49.93 3.00
C ASN A 804 -4.62 -49.14 1.78
N GLU A 805 -5.26 -48.00 1.49
CA GLU A 805 -4.88 -47.07 0.42
C GLU A 805 -3.46 -46.52 0.62
N ARG A 806 -3.11 -46.07 1.84
CA ARG A 806 -1.75 -45.63 2.18
C ARG A 806 -0.71 -46.74 1.98
N VAL A 807 -1.01 -47.97 2.39
CA VAL A 807 -0.09 -49.12 2.22
C VAL A 807 0.05 -49.49 0.73
N ALA A 808 -1.01 -49.38 -0.07
CA ALA A 808 -0.95 -49.58 -1.52
C ALA A 808 -0.09 -48.51 -2.22
N GLY A 809 -0.24 -47.23 -1.85
CA GLY A 809 0.61 -46.14 -2.33
C GLY A 809 2.09 -46.36 -1.98
N ILE A 810 2.38 -46.72 -0.72
CA ILE A 810 3.74 -47.06 -0.30
C ILE A 810 4.29 -48.26 -1.09
N LYS A 811 3.48 -49.30 -1.36
CA LYS A 811 3.90 -50.43 -2.22
C LYS A 811 4.33 -49.94 -3.60
N GLY A 812 3.56 -49.03 -4.22
CA GLY A 812 3.89 -48.46 -5.53
C GLY A 812 5.24 -47.73 -5.54
N GLU A 813 5.48 -46.85 -4.57
CA GLU A 813 6.77 -46.16 -4.44
C GLU A 813 7.94 -47.12 -4.15
N VAL A 814 7.72 -48.13 -3.29
CA VAL A 814 8.71 -49.18 -3.01
C VAL A 814 9.01 -49.97 -4.27
N GLU A 815 8.02 -50.32 -5.08
CA GLU A 815 8.22 -51.01 -6.36
C GLU A 815 9.05 -50.23 -7.37
N VAL A 816 8.95 -48.90 -7.40
CA VAL A 816 9.80 -48.05 -8.26
C VAL A 816 11.22 -48.04 -7.70
N LEU A 817 11.40 -47.65 -6.43
CA LEU A 817 12.72 -47.51 -5.81
C LEU A 817 13.52 -48.82 -5.82
N VAL A 818 12.87 -49.97 -5.64
CA VAL A 818 13.52 -51.29 -5.66
C VAL A 818 14.06 -51.66 -7.04
N LYS A 819 13.39 -51.22 -8.12
CA LYS A 819 13.85 -51.38 -9.51
C LYS A 819 15.04 -50.46 -9.80
N GLU A 820 14.96 -49.19 -9.39
CA GLU A 820 16.02 -48.19 -9.60
C GLU A 820 17.31 -48.48 -8.84
N LEU A 821 17.19 -49.04 -7.63
CA LEU A 821 18.30 -49.38 -6.73
C LEU A 821 18.90 -50.78 -6.97
N GLU A 822 18.37 -51.54 -7.93
CA GLU A 822 18.75 -52.95 -8.21
C GLU A 822 18.83 -53.84 -6.95
N VAL A 823 17.92 -53.65 -5.99
CA VAL A 823 17.99 -54.32 -4.68
C VAL A 823 17.76 -55.83 -4.85
N PRO A 824 18.57 -56.72 -4.23
CA PRO A 824 18.50 -58.18 -4.42
C PRO A 824 17.30 -58.88 -3.74
N LYS A 825 16.20 -58.15 -3.51
CA LYS A 825 14.91 -58.65 -3.00
C LYS A 825 13.78 -57.99 -3.78
N THR A 826 12.65 -58.66 -3.92
CA THR A 826 11.45 -58.04 -4.48
C THR A 826 10.83 -57.02 -3.53
N ALA A 827 10.03 -56.11 -4.08
CA ALA A 827 9.23 -55.17 -3.30
C ALA A 827 8.28 -55.88 -2.33
N ASP A 828 7.62 -56.96 -2.77
CA ASP A 828 6.72 -57.76 -1.93
C ASP A 828 7.44 -58.44 -0.76
N GLU A 829 8.61 -59.03 -0.97
CA GLU A 829 9.42 -59.60 0.13
C GLU A 829 9.86 -58.54 1.14
N MET A 830 10.18 -57.33 0.67
CA MET A 830 10.55 -56.23 1.56
C MET A 830 9.34 -55.68 2.31
N MET A 831 8.22 -55.40 1.64
CA MET A 831 6.96 -54.98 2.27
C MET A 831 6.51 -56.00 3.32
N ALA A 832 6.51 -57.30 3.00
CA ALA A 832 6.18 -58.36 3.96
C ALA A 832 7.11 -58.37 5.19
N SER A 833 8.41 -58.10 5.02
CA SER A 833 9.36 -57.98 6.14
C SER A 833 9.23 -56.68 6.96
N TYR A 834 8.51 -55.69 6.42
CA TYR A 834 8.24 -54.39 7.03
C TYR A 834 6.76 -54.17 7.37
N ALA A 835 5.94 -55.24 7.43
CA ALA A 835 4.53 -55.15 7.77
C ALA A 835 4.27 -54.35 9.07
N GLY A 836 3.38 -53.35 9.01
CA GLY A 836 3.10 -52.38 10.07
C GLY A 836 4.17 -51.29 10.27
N ARG A 837 5.18 -51.20 9.38
CA ARG A 837 6.29 -50.23 9.38
C ARG A 837 6.73 -49.89 7.94
N GLU A 838 5.81 -49.91 6.99
CA GLU A 838 6.03 -49.75 5.55
C GLU A 838 6.69 -48.40 5.21
N GLU A 839 6.31 -47.33 5.92
CA GLU A 839 6.93 -46.00 5.81
C GLU A 839 8.43 -46.01 6.15
N VAL A 840 8.88 -46.92 7.03
CA VAL A 840 10.29 -47.05 7.41
C VAL A 840 11.09 -47.72 6.29
N LEU A 841 10.49 -48.68 5.56
CA LEU A 841 11.09 -49.25 4.35
C LEU A 841 11.25 -48.16 3.29
N LEU A 842 10.18 -47.45 2.98
CA LEU A 842 10.17 -46.38 1.98
C LEU A 842 11.23 -45.29 2.28
N LYS A 843 11.29 -44.85 3.54
CA LYS A 843 12.27 -43.86 4.02
C LYS A 843 13.72 -44.36 3.94
N ASN A 844 13.95 -45.66 4.11
CA ASN A 844 15.28 -46.25 3.95
C ASN A 844 15.67 -46.38 2.48
N LEU A 845 14.76 -46.80 1.59
CA LEU A 845 15.02 -46.90 0.15
C LEU A 845 15.32 -45.52 -0.45
N LYS A 846 14.52 -44.49 -0.16
CA LYS A 846 14.80 -43.11 -0.61
C LYS A 846 16.17 -42.60 -0.16
N LYS A 847 16.61 -42.97 1.06
CA LYS A 847 17.97 -42.66 1.55
C LYS A 847 19.08 -43.41 0.81
N MET A 848 18.86 -44.64 0.36
CA MET A 848 19.84 -45.34 -0.48
C MET A 848 19.96 -44.70 -1.85
N LYS A 849 18.83 -44.27 -2.46
CA LYS A 849 18.83 -43.63 -3.79
C LYS A 849 19.58 -42.31 -3.78
N ALA A 850 19.25 -41.44 -2.83
CA ALA A 850 19.96 -40.17 -2.63
C ALA A 850 21.47 -40.35 -2.38
N LYS A 851 21.89 -41.45 -1.71
CA LYS A 851 23.32 -41.76 -1.57
C LYS A 851 23.94 -42.25 -2.88
N GLN A 852 23.27 -43.11 -3.64
CA GLN A 852 23.77 -43.60 -4.93
C GLN A 852 23.94 -42.46 -5.94
N GLU A 853 23.00 -41.52 -5.98
CA GLU A 853 23.07 -40.29 -6.77
C GLU A 853 24.23 -39.38 -6.32
N GLN A 854 24.39 -39.19 -5.01
CA GLN A 854 25.52 -38.43 -4.44
C GLN A 854 26.88 -39.07 -4.75
N ASP A 855 27.03 -40.38 -4.55
CA ASP A 855 28.27 -41.12 -4.83
C ASP A 855 28.62 -41.05 -6.34
N ALA A 856 27.62 -41.10 -7.22
CA ALA A 856 27.79 -40.95 -8.67
C ALA A 856 28.20 -39.52 -9.07
N SER A 857 27.57 -38.49 -8.50
CA SER A 857 27.94 -37.08 -8.73
C SER A 857 29.38 -36.80 -8.26
N ILE A 858 29.75 -37.30 -7.08
CA ILE A 858 31.11 -37.18 -6.55
C ILE A 858 32.12 -37.88 -7.48
N LYS A 859 31.78 -39.06 -8.02
CA LYS A 859 32.66 -39.74 -8.98
C LYS A 859 32.89 -38.88 -10.24
N ALA A 860 31.85 -38.29 -10.81
CA ALA A 860 31.96 -37.45 -12.00
C ALA A 860 32.84 -36.20 -11.77
N GLU A 861 32.61 -35.46 -10.67
CA GLU A 861 33.44 -34.30 -10.32
C GLU A 861 34.90 -34.69 -10.02
N VAL A 862 35.14 -35.86 -9.42
CA VAL A 862 36.50 -36.37 -9.19
C VAL A 862 37.19 -36.72 -10.50
N GLU A 863 36.50 -37.33 -11.48
CA GLU A 863 37.07 -37.59 -12.81
C GLU A 863 37.51 -36.31 -13.53
N GLU A 864 36.71 -35.25 -13.45
CA GLU A 864 37.01 -33.95 -14.07
C GLU A 864 38.21 -33.25 -13.40
N LEU A 865 38.17 -33.07 -12.07
CA LEU A 865 39.24 -32.38 -11.33
C LEU A 865 40.59 -33.11 -11.42
N VAL A 866 40.58 -34.44 -11.49
CA VAL A 866 41.78 -35.27 -11.67
C VAL A 866 42.44 -35.02 -13.02
N LYS A 867 41.63 -34.88 -14.07
CA LYS A 867 42.05 -34.58 -15.44
C LYS A 867 42.63 -33.16 -15.56
N GLU A 868 42.04 -32.17 -14.90
CA GLU A 868 42.53 -30.77 -14.93
C GLU A 868 43.79 -30.54 -14.08
N LEU A 869 43.89 -31.21 -12.92
CA LEU A 869 45.08 -31.17 -12.07
C LEU A 869 46.30 -31.84 -12.71
N GLY A 870 46.08 -32.87 -13.55
CA GLY A 870 47.16 -33.69 -14.10
C GLY A 870 47.88 -34.54 -13.04
N VAL A 871 47.16 -34.98 -12.01
CA VAL A 871 47.74 -35.81 -10.93
C VAL A 871 48.13 -37.22 -11.43
N PRO A 872 49.18 -37.85 -10.86
CA PRO A 872 49.78 -39.08 -11.40
C PRO A 872 49.00 -40.38 -11.07
N LYS A 873 47.74 -40.28 -10.65
CA LYS A 873 46.83 -41.41 -10.40
C LYS A 873 45.55 -41.21 -11.20
N THR A 874 44.89 -42.30 -11.57
CA THR A 874 43.54 -42.24 -12.15
C THR A 874 42.47 -41.92 -11.11
N ALA A 875 41.33 -41.41 -11.56
CA ALA A 875 40.19 -41.09 -10.70
C ALA A 875 39.67 -42.34 -9.97
N ASP A 876 39.53 -43.47 -10.66
CA ASP A 876 39.12 -44.75 -10.06
C ASP A 876 40.10 -45.24 -8.98
N GLU A 877 41.42 -45.15 -9.19
CA GLU A 877 42.41 -45.49 -8.17
C GLU A 877 42.31 -44.59 -6.92
N MET A 878 42.00 -43.31 -7.10
CA MET A 878 41.80 -42.39 -5.99
C MET A 878 40.49 -42.65 -5.25
N LEU A 879 39.37 -42.79 -5.97
CA LEU A 879 38.07 -43.16 -5.40
C LEU A 879 38.14 -44.47 -4.63
N ALA A 880 38.76 -45.52 -5.20
CA ALA A 880 38.97 -46.80 -4.52
C ALA A 880 39.83 -46.66 -3.25
N SER A 881 40.83 -45.77 -3.24
CA SER A 881 41.64 -45.48 -2.05
C SER A 881 40.94 -44.59 -1.00
N TYR A 882 39.84 -43.94 -1.37
CA TYR A 882 38.99 -43.10 -0.53
C TYR A 882 37.58 -43.70 -0.33
N ALA A 883 37.41 -45.01 -0.50
CA ALA A 883 36.12 -45.69 -0.33
C ALA A 883 35.48 -45.37 1.04
N GLY A 884 34.24 -44.89 1.03
CA GLY A 884 33.49 -44.39 2.19
C GLY A 884 33.88 -42.97 2.65
N ARG A 885 34.76 -42.27 1.93
CA ARG A 885 35.25 -40.90 2.18
C ARG A 885 35.46 -40.12 0.86
N GLU A 886 34.68 -40.43 -0.16
CA GLU A 886 34.78 -39.88 -1.51
C GLU A 886 34.57 -38.35 -1.52
N ALA A 887 33.67 -37.84 -0.65
CA ALA A 887 33.49 -36.40 -0.43
C ALA A 887 34.72 -35.71 0.20
N GLU A 888 35.59 -36.44 0.92
CA GLU A 888 36.86 -35.92 1.45
C GLU A 888 37.88 -35.75 0.31
N LEU A 889 37.96 -36.73 -0.59
CA LEU A 889 38.77 -36.68 -1.81
C LEU A 889 38.38 -35.47 -2.68
N LEU A 890 37.08 -35.32 -2.97
CA LEU A 890 36.56 -34.21 -3.78
C LEU A 890 36.94 -32.84 -3.19
N ARG A 891 36.76 -32.65 -1.87
CA ARG A 891 37.18 -31.41 -1.17
C ARG A 891 38.68 -31.15 -1.26
N ASN A 892 39.51 -32.19 -1.23
CA ASN A 892 40.96 -32.06 -1.34
C ASN A 892 41.41 -31.74 -2.77
N LEU A 893 40.78 -32.32 -3.80
CA LEU A 893 41.03 -31.98 -5.20
C LEU A 893 40.63 -30.53 -5.53
N LYS A 894 39.46 -30.07 -5.08
CA LYS A 894 39.05 -28.66 -5.24
C LYS A 894 40.03 -27.67 -4.56
N LYS A 895 40.57 -28.01 -3.38
CA LYS A 895 41.65 -27.23 -2.76
C LYS A 895 42.94 -27.20 -3.59
N MET A 896 43.30 -28.30 -4.25
CA MET A 896 44.45 -28.33 -5.15
C MET A 896 44.25 -27.45 -6.39
N MET A 897 43.05 -27.44 -6.98
CA MET A 897 42.73 -26.56 -8.11
C MET A 897 42.80 -25.08 -7.73
N ASN A 898 42.18 -24.69 -6.61
CA ASN A 898 42.25 -23.31 -6.13
C ASN A 898 43.70 -22.84 -5.83
N ASN A 899 44.59 -23.76 -5.45
CA ASN A 899 46.01 -23.44 -5.26
C ASN A 899 46.76 -23.36 -6.60
N LYS A 900 46.49 -24.27 -7.55
CA LYS A 900 47.02 -24.24 -8.92
C LYS A 900 46.70 -22.91 -9.61
N GLU A 901 45.44 -22.49 -9.60
CA GLU A 901 45.01 -21.20 -10.15
C GLU A 901 45.76 -20.00 -9.53
N LYS A 902 45.96 -20.01 -8.21
CA LYS A 902 46.70 -18.95 -7.53
C LYS A 902 48.15 -18.91 -7.99
N THR A 903 48.82 -20.04 -8.07
CA THR A 903 50.20 -20.13 -8.57
C THR A 903 50.29 -19.67 -10.04
N ASP A 904 49.33 -20.05 -10.89
CA ASP A 904 49.30 -19.65 -12.30
C ASP A 904 49.04 -18.13 -12.47
N LYS A 905 48.14 -17.54 -11.66
CA LYS A 905 47.90 -16.08 -11.59
C LYS A 905 49.15 -15.32 -11.10
N ILE A 906 49.76 -15.77 -10.00
CA ILE A 906 51.00 -15.20 -9.46
C ILE A 906 52.14 -15.28 -10.50
N LYS A 907 52.25 -16.39 -11.23
CA LYS A 907 53.25 -16.54 -12.30
C LYS A 907 53.05 -15.48 -13.39
N ALA A 908 51.82 -15.23 -13.83
CA ALA A 908 51.54 -14.21 -14.85
C ALA A 908 51.89 -12.79 -14.36
N GLU A 909 51.52 -12.41 -13.14
CA GLU A 909 51.88 -11.10 -12.57
C GLU A 909 53.39 -10.93 -12.38
N VAL A 910 54.08 -11.98 -11.92
CA VAL A 910 55.55 -12.00 -11.82
C VAL A 910 56.19 -11.84 -13.21
N GLU A 911 55.66 -12.48 -14.25
CA GLU A 911 56.18 -12.33 -15.62
C GLU A 911 56.03 -10.90 -16.19
N ILE A 912 55.00 -10.17 -15.78
CA ILE A 912 54.80 -8.76 -16.13
C ILE A 912 55.82 -7.88 -15.37
N LEU A 913 55.82 -7.96 -14.04
CA LEU A 913 56.66 -7.10 -13.19
C LEU A 913 58.17 -7.28 -13.45
N VAL A 914 58.60 -8.50 -13.81
CA VAL A 914 60.00 -8.79 -14.16
C VAL A 914 60.44 -8.08 -15.45
N LYS A 915 59.52 -7.88 -16.40
CA LYS A 915 59.77 -7.11 -17.63
C LYS A 915 59.75 -5.60 -17.34
N ASP A 916 58.75 -5.12 -16.60
CA ASP A 916 58.60 -3.70 -16.26
C ASP A 916 59.74 -3.13 -15.40
N LEU A 917 60.40 -4.00 -14.63
CA LEU A 917 61.57 -3.68 -13.79
C LEU A 917 62.93 -3.88 -14.49
N ASP A 918 62.95 -4.38 -15.73
CA ASP A 918 64.16 -4.75 -16.49
C ASP A 918 65.12 -5.66 -15.68
N ILE A 919 64.57 -6.67 -15.01
CA ILE A 919 65.35 -7.56 -14.13
C ILE A 919 66.12 -8.58 -14.97
N PRO A 920 67.44 -8.75 -14.80
CA PRO A 920 68.28 -9.60 -15.66
C PRO A 920 68.14 -11.12 -15.43
N LYS A 921 67.06 -11.57 -14.79
CA LYS A 921 66.69 -12.98 -14.55
C LYS A 921 65.31 -13.23 -15.13
N SER A 922 65.04 -14.43 -15.65
CA SER A 922 63.70 -14.75 -16.12
C SER A 922 62.72 -14.94 -14.96
N ALA A 923 61.43 -14.72 -15.23
CA ALA A 923 60.36 -14.97 -14.27
C ALA A 923 60.36 -16.44 -13.80
N ASP A 924 60.54 -17.39 -14.72
CA ASP A 924 60.68 -18.82 -14.40
C ASP A 924 61.87 -19.12 -13.48
N GLU A 925 63.04 -18.50 -13.70
CA GLU A 925 64.21 -18.69 -12.84
C GLU A 925 63.97 -18.16 -11.42
N MET A 926 63.30 -17.01 -11.29
CA MET A 926 62.96 -16.46 -9.98
C MET A 926 61.85 -17.26 -9.29
N LEU A 927 60.80 -17.67 -9.98
CA LEU A 927 59.76 -18.56 -9.45
C LEU A 927 60.36 -19.90 -9.00
N ALA A 928 61.27 -20.49 -9.78
CA ALA A 928 62.00 -21.71 -9.38
C ALA A 928 62.84 -21.53 -8.10
N SER A 929 63.30 -20.32 -7.79
CA SER A 929 63.98 -20.00 -6.52
C SER A 929 63.03 -19.64 -5.35
N TYR A 930 61.75 -19.41 -5.65
CA TYR A 930 60.69 -19.05 -4.70
C TYR A 930 59.56 -20.10 -4.60
N VAL A 931 59.79 -21.35 -5.04
CA VAL A 931 58.81 -22.44 -4.96
C VAL A 931 58.21 -22.58 -3.55
N GLY A 932 56.88 -22.55 -3.47
CA GLY A 932 56.10 -22.55 -2.22
C GLY A 932 56.06 -21.22 -1.46
N ARG A 933 56.58 -20.13 -2.06
CA ARG A 933 56.60 -18.75 -1.53
C ARG A 933 56.44 -17.71 -2.65
N GLU A 934 55.73 -18.06 -3.71
CA GLU A 934 55.59 -17.26 -4.94
C GLU A 934 54.91 -15.90 -4.67
N GLU A 935 53.96 -15.84 -3.73
CA GLU A 935 53.38 -14.57 -3.24
C GLU A 935 54.44 -13.60 -2.67
N VAL A 936 55.51 -14.12 -2.06
CA VAL A 936 56.58 -13.31 -1.46
C VAL A 936 57.45 -12.71 -2.55
N LEU A 937 57.69 -13.44 -3.65
CA LEU A 937 58.34 -12.89 -4.84
C LEU A 937 57.50 -11.76 -5.44
N LEU A 938 56.20 -12.00 -5.66
CA LEU A 938 55.25 -11.02 -6.20
C LEU A 938 55.22 -9.72 -5.37
N LYS A 939 55.01 -9.83 -4.05
CA LYS A 939 54.97 -8.67 -3.14
C LYS A 939 56.31 -7.90 -3.08
N ASN A 940 57.44 -8.57 -3.27
CA ASN A 940 58.75 -7.91 -3.35
C ASN A 940 58.94 -7.18 -4.68
N LEU A 941 58.49 -7.75 -5.80
CA LEU A 941 58.54 -7.11 -7.13
C LEU A 941 57.62 -5.88 -7.20
N GLN A 942 56.39 -5.98 -6.70
CA GLN A 942 55.45 -4.86 -6.59
C GLN A 942 56.08 -3.68 -5.83
N ARG A 943 56.72 -3.94 -4.67
CA ARG A 943 57.42 -2.92 -3.86
C ARG A 943 58.64 -2.30 -4.57
N LEU A 944 59.37 -3.09 -5.38
CA LEU A 944 60.46 -2.55 -6.20
C LEU A 944 59.91 -1.62 -7.29
N LYS A 945 58.76 -1.97 -7.89
CA LYS A 945 58.11 -1.17 -8.93
C LYS A 945 57.56 0.14 -8.39
N GLU A 946 56.82 0.09 -7.28
CA GLU A 946 56.41 1.28 -6.54
C GLU A 946 57.58 2.23 -6.25
N LYS A 947 58.74 1.69 -5.83
CA LYS A 947 59.90 2.53 -5.54
C LYS A 947 60.49 3.15 -6.80
N GLN A 948 60.65 2.37 -7.88
CA GLN A 948 61.14 2.86 -9.16
C GLN A 948 60.28 4.03 -9.67
N ASP A 949 58.96 3.91 -9.57
CA ASP A 949 58.01 4.93 -10.04
C ASP A 949 57.99 6.17 -9.13
N LYS A 950 58.13 6.00 -7.81
CA LYS A 950 58.33 7.10 -6.85
C LYS A 950 59.64 7.87 -7.13
N ASP A 951 60.76 7.15 -7.26
CA ASP A 951 62.08 7.74 -7.57
C ASP A 951 62.05 8.48 -8.92
N ALA A 952 61.34 7.93 -9.92
CA ALA A 952 61.15 8.57 -11.24
C ALA A 952 60.26 9.83 -11.18
N ASN A 953 59.21 9.86 -10.35
CA ASN A 953 58.38 11.05 -10.19
C ASN A 953 59.11 12.17 -9.43
N ILE A 954 59.81 11.83 -8.34
CA ILE A 954 60.64 12.77 -7.56
C ILE A 954 61.67 13.47 -8.46
N ARG A 955 62.29 12.74 -9.40
CA ARG A 955 63.23 13.31 -10.39
C ARG A 955 62.58 14.36 -11.30
N LYS A 956 61.34 14.15 -11.77
CA LYS A 956 60.59 15.15 -12.55
C LYS A 956 60.24 16.38 -11.73
N GLU A 957 59.79 16.21 -10.49
CA GLU A 957 59.46 17.34 -9.61
C GLU A 957 60.69 18.16 -9.20
N ILE A 958 61.86 17.52 -9.06
CA ILE A 958 63.15 18.22 -8.90
C ILE A 958 63.49 19.05 -10.13
N GLU A 959 63.30 18.52 -11.35
CA GLU A 959 63.56 19.25 -12.60
C GLU A 959 62.70 20.53 -12.70
N ILE A 960 61.42 20.43 -12.34
CA ILE A 960 60.48 21.56 -12.28
C ILE A 960 60.95 22.60 -11.25
N LEU A 961 61.16 22.19 -9.99
CA LEU A 961 61.55 23.11 -8.91
C LEU A 961 62.88 23.82 -9.17
N VAL A 962 63.87 23.13 -9.75
CA VAL A 962 65.16 23.73 -10.14
C VAL A 962 64.97 24.86 -11.15
N LYS A 963 64.10 24.63 -12.15
CA LYS A 963 63.78 25.59 -13.21
C LYS A 963 63.01 26.81 -12.69
N GLU A 964 62.06 26.61 -11.78
CA GLU A 964 61.26 27.70 -11.19
C GLU A 964 62.03 28.52 -10.16
N LEU A 965 62.93 27.90 -9.40
CA LEU A 965 63.80 28.61 -8.46
C LEU A 965 64.80 29.52 -9.18
N GLY A 966 65.41 29.03 -10.27
CA GLY A 966 66.53 29.70 -10.94
C GLY A 966 67.86 29.49 -10.22
N VAL A 967 68.06 28.32 -9.60
CA VAL A 967 69.33 27.97 -8.92
C VAL A 967 70.48 27.81 -9.92
N PRO A 968 71.74 28.11 -9.53
CA PRO A 968 72.89 28.20 -10.45
C PRO A 968 73.47 26.84 -10.89
N LYS A 969 72.74 25.74 -10.69
CA LYS A 969 73.10 24.39 -11.13
C LYS A 969 71.91 23.76 -11.85
N THR A 970 72.18 22.92 -12.83
CA THR A 970 71.16 22.15 -13.56
C THR A 970 70.54 21.07 -12.67
N ALA A 971 69.36 20.57 -13.08
CA ALA A 971 68.67 19.49 -12.38
C ALA A 971 69.53 18.21 -12.38
N ASP A 972 70.18 17.88 -13.50
CA ASP A 972 71.07 16.73 -13.63
C ASP A 972 72.30 16.83 -12.73
N GLU A 973 72.94 18.00 -12.63
CA GLU A 973 74.08 18.22 -11.71
C GLU A 973 73.66 18.08 -10.24
N LEU A 974 72.47 18.57 -9.88
CA LEU A 974 71.94 18.43 -8.54
C LEU A 974 71.60 16.98 -8.24
N LEU A 975 70.85 16.30 -9.12
CA LEU A 975 70.53 14.87 -9.02
C LEU A 975 71.77 13.98 -8.95
N ALA A 976 72.81 14.26 -9.73
CA ALA A 976 74.09 13.55 -9.67
C ALA A 976 74.81 13.77 -8.33
N SER A 977 74.78 14.98 -7.78
CA SER A 977 75.38 15.28 -6.46
C SER A 977 74.57 14.77 -5.26
N TYR A 978 73.28 14.47 -5.45
CA TYR A 978 72.36 13.88 -4.47
C TYR A 978 71.92 12.46 -4.86
N ALA A 979 72.71 11.74 -5.66
CA ALA A 979 72.38 10.36 -6.05
C ALA A 979 72.22 9.45 -4.82
N GLY A 980 71.07 8.79 -4.70
CA GLY A 980 70.67 8.02 -3.51
C GLY A 980 70.11 8.85 -2.35
N ARG A 981 69.89 10.15 -2.52
CA ARG A 981 69.22 11.08 -1.58
C ARG A 981 68.31 12.09 -2.31
N GLU A 982 67.69 11.69 -3.41
CA GLU A 982 66.85 12.53 -4.25
C GLU A 982 65.66 13.13 -3.48
N GLU A 983 65.02 12.37 -2.58
CA GLU A 983 63.98 12.92 -1.69
C GLU A 983 64.46 14.06 -0.79
N GLU A 984 65.75 14.07 -0.39
CA GLU A 984 66.34 15.12 0.43
C GLU A 984 66.50 16.39 -0.39
N LEU A 985 67.04 16.26 -1.61
CA LEU A 985 67.14 17.35 -2.58
C LEU A 985 65.77 17.95 -2.89
N PHE A 986 64.76 17.12 -3.18
CA PHE A 986 63.39 17.56 -3.43
C PHE A 986 62.80 18.35 -2.26
N ARG A 987 62.88 17.82 -1.03
CA ARG A 987 62.38 18.50 0.17
C ARG A 987 63.09 19.84 0.44
N ASN A 988 64.39 19.93 0.13
CA ASN A 988 65.16 21.16 0.29
C ASN A 988 64.81 22.21 -0.79
N LEU A 989 64.66 21.81 -2.05
CA LEU A 989 64.19 22.70 -3.13
C LEU A 989 62.77 23.22 -2.86
N LYS A 990 61.85 22.36 -2.41
CA LYS A 990 60.46 22.76 -2.09
C LYS A 990 60.41 23.79 -0.95
N LYS A 991 61.26 23.65 0.08
CA LYS A 991 61.44 24.68 1.12
C LYS A 991 61.97 26.01 0.58
N MET A 992 62.91 25.98 -0.36
CA MET A 992 63.41 27.20 -1.01
C MET A 992 62.31 27.90 -1.82
N MET A 993 61.46 27.14 -2.53
CA MET A 993 60.39 27.72 -3.36
C MET A 993 59.30 28.37 -2.50
N ASN A 994 58.86 27.70 -1.43
CA ASN A 994 57.92 28.29 -0.46
C ASN A 994 58.48 29.59 0.17
N THR A 995 59.80 29.68 0.36
CA THR A 995 60.46 30.89 0.87
C THR A 995 60.49 32.02 -0.18
N LYS A 996 60.75 31.67 -1.45
CA LYS A 996 60.72 32.60 -2.59
C LYS A 996 59.32 33.21 -2.76
N GLU A 997 58.28 32.39 -2.86
CA GLU A 997 56.89 32.87 -2.95
C GLU A 997 56.48 33.79 -1.79
N LYS A 998 56.90 33.46 -0.57
CA LYS A 998 56.59 34.26 0.62
C LYS A 998 57.21 35.65 0.49
N ASN A 999 58.48 35.73 0.07
CA ASN A 999 59.19 36.98 -0.11
C ASN A 999 58.63 37.81 -1.28
N ASP A 1000 58.26 37.17 -2.39
CA ASP A 1000 57.65 37.83 -3.54
C ASP A 1000 56.27 38.43 -3.19
N LYS A 1001 55.45 37.71 -2.39
CA LYS A 1001 54.19 38.23 -1.84
C LYS A 1001 54.42 39.44 -0.91
N ILE A 1002 55.42 39.38 -0.02
CA ILE A 1002 55.78 40.50 0.85
C ILE A 1002 56.27 41.71 0.04
N LYS A 1003 57.06 41.50 -1.02
CA LYS A 1003 57.50 42.59 -1.92
C LYS A 1003 56.30 43.32 -2.53
N ALA A 1004 55.35 42.59 -3.12
CA ALA A 1004 54.15 43.16 -3.74
C ALA A 1004 53.27 43.94 -2.73
N GLU A 1005 53.11 43.43 -1.50
CA GLU A 1005 52.39 44.16 -0.44
C GLU A 1005 53.12 45.43 0.02
N VAL A 1006 54.44 45.36 0.19
CA VAL A 1006 55.25 46.53 0.58
C VAL A 1006 55.22 47.61 -0.51
N GLU A 1007 55.22 47.22 -1.79
CA GLU A 1007 55.00 48.12 -2.93
C GLU A 1007 53.62 48.80 -2.88
N SER A 1008 52.55 48.02 -2.65
CA SER A 1008 51.19 48.57 -2.52
C SER A 1008 51.06 49.58 -1.37
N ILE A 1009 51.53 49.23 -0.17
CA ILE A 1009 51.32 50.08 1.02
C ILE A 1009 52.24 51.31 1.00
N ALA A 1010 53.44 51.20 0.41
CA ALA A 1010 54.32 52.36 0.20
C ALA A 1010 53.68 53.41 -0.72
N ALA A 1011 53.00 52.96 -1.78
CA ALA A 1011 52.27 53.84 -2.70
C ALA A 1011 51.06 54.53 -2.03
N GLU A 1012 50.26 53.80 -1.25
CA GLU A 1012 49.12 54.39 -0.50
C GLU A 1012 49.54 55.39 0.59
N LEU A 1013 50.70 55.16 1.22
CA LEU A 1013 51.20 56.01 2.29
C LEU A 1013 51.88 57.29 1.78
N ASP A 1014 52.29 57.35 0.51
CA ASP A 1014 53.07 58.43 -0.10
C ASP A 1014 54.39 58.69 0.66
N LEU A 1015 55.19 57.62 0.80
CA LEU A 1015 56.42 57.63 1.61
C LEU A 1015 57.62 58.20 0.84
N PRO A 1016 58.55 58.92 1.52
CA PRO A 1016 59.71 59.57 0.89
C PRO A 1016 60.84 58.61 0.47
N LYS A 1017 60.59 57.29 0.46
CA LYS A 1017 61.50 56.24 -0.01
C LYS A 1017 60.71 55.26 -0.86
N SER A 1018 61.34 54.73 -1.91
CA SER A 1018 60.71 53.69 -2.73
C SER A 1018 60.56 52.38 -1.95
N ALA A 1019 59.56 51.58 -2.30
CA ALA A 1019 59.35 50.26 -1.72
C ALA A 1019 60.58 49.34 -1.88
N GLU A 1020 61.25 49.38 -3.03
CA GLU A 1020 62.43 48.57 -3.32
C GLU A 1020 63.65 49.01 -2.48
N GLU A 1021 63.82 50.32 -2.23
CA GLU A 1021 64.83 50.83 -1.30
C GLU A 1021 64.51 50.43 0.16
N MET A 1022 63.23 50.47 0.55
CA MET A 1022 62.81 50.03 1.88
C MET A 1022 63.03 48.52 2.07
N LEU A 1023 62.63 47.68 1.13
CA LEU A 1023 62.89 46.23 1.11
C LEU A 1023 64.39 45.95 1.18
N SER A 1024 65.22 46.63 0.38
CA SER A 1024 66.68 46.47 0.44
C SER A 1024 67.27 46.88 1.79
N SER A 1025 66.66 47.82 2.52
CA SER A 1025 67.08 48.22 3.87
C SER A 1025 66.57 47.29 4.99
N PHE A 1026 65.58 46.45 4.69
CA PHE A 1026 65.00 45.43 5.59
C PHE A 1026 65.23 44.00 5.07
N ALA A 1027 66.28 43.77 4.27
CA ALA A 1027 66.64 42.43 3.79
C ALA A 1027 66.83 41.45 4.96
N GLY A 1028 66.12 40.31 4.91
CA GLY A 1028 66.03 39.32 5.99
C GLY A 1028 65.06 39.68 7.14
N ARG A 1029 64.32 40.80 7.03
CA ARG A 1029 63.30 41.28 7.99
C ARG A 1029 62.10 41.93 7.28
N GLU A 1030 61.76 41.42 6.09
CA GLU A 1030 60.75 41.96 5.20
C GLU A 1030 59.33 41.91 5.84
N GLU A 1031 59.03 40.88 6.63
CA GLU A 1031 57.79 40.81 7.43
C GLU A 1031 57.70 41.90 8.50
N GLU A 1032 58.84 42.31 9.10
CA GLU A 1032 58.89 43.39 10.10
C GLU A 1032 58.62 44.75 9.42
N LEU A 1033 59.18 44.97 8.22
CA LEU A 1033 58.86 46.13 7.39
C LEU A 1033 57.36 46.18 7.06
N LEU A 1034 56.79 45.10 6.53
CA LEU A 1034 55.38 45.02 6.17
C LEU A 1034 54.46 45.30 7.37
N LYS A 1035 54.77 44.71 8.53
CA LYS A 1035 54.03 44.93 9.79
C LYS A 1035 54.09 46.38 10.28
N ASN A 1036 55.22 47.07 10.07
CA ASN A 1036 55.37 48.49 10.42
C ASN A 1036 54.67 49.42 9.42
N LEU A 1037 54.66 49.08 8.13
CA LEU A 1037 53.92 49.80 7.09
C LEU A 1037 52.40 49.72 7.30
N ARG A 1038 51.86 48.51 7.54
CA ARG A 1038 50.44 48.32 7.87
C ARG A 1038 50.01 49.19 9.08
N LYS A 1039 50.81 49.24 10.15
CA LYS A 1039 50.58 50.12 11.32
C LYS A 1039 50.62 51.62 11.02
N MET A 1040 51.41 52.06 10.03
CA MET A 1040 51.40 53.46 9.60
C MET A 1040 50.13 53.80 8.81
N LYS A 1041 49.62 52.86 7.98
CA LYS A 1041 48.34 53.01 7.28
C LYS A 1041 47.19 53.19 8.27
N GLU A 1042 47.08 52.30 9.26
CA GLU A 1042 46.07 52.34 10.33
C GLU A 1042 46.05 53.69 11.07
N LYS A 1043 47.23 54.24 11.42
CA LYS A 1043 47.34 55.56 12.06
C LYS A 1043 46.91 56.71 11.16
N LYS A 1044 47.25 56.68 9.86
CA LYS A 1044 46.87 57.71 8.88
C LYS A 1044 45.35 57.75 8.67
N THR A 1045 44.67 56.59 8.73
CA THR A 1045 43.20 56.51 8.69
C THR A 1045 42.52 56.89 10.00
N GLY A 1046 43.10 56.57 11.16
CA GLY A 1046 42.47 56.78 12.47
C GLY A 1046 42.23 58.26 12.85
N GLN A 1047 43.06 59.19 12.35
CA GLN A 1047 42.92 60.62 12.67
C GLN A 1047 41.82 61.34 11.87
N ALA A 1048 41.21 60.70 10.86
CA ALA A 1048 40.13 61.31 10.07
C ALA A 1048 38.74 61.24 10.75
N ALA A 1049 38.55 60.35 11.72
CA ALA A 1049 37.22 60.03 12.27
C ALA A 1049 36.77 60.92 13.44
N THR A 1050 37.68 61.53 14.20
CA THR A 1050 37.33 62.29 15.42
C THR A 1050 36.78 63.70 15.13
N GLY A 1051 37.07 64.29 13.97
CA GLY A 1051 36.65 65.66 13.62
C GLY A 1051 35.15 65.89 13.43
N SER A 1052 34.32 64.83 13.48
CA SER A 1052 32.87 64.93 13.23
C SER A 1052 32.02 65.13 14.49
N VAL A 1053 32.55 64.89 15.70
CA VAL A 1053 31.74 64.88 16.94
C VAL A 1053 31.71 66.25 17.61
N ASP A 1054 32.88 66.91 17.75
CA ASP A 1054 33.00 68.23 18.39
C ASP A 1054 32.15 69.31 17.69
N ALA A 1055 32.00 69.21 16.37
CA ALA A 1055 31.19 70.14 15.57
C ALA A 1055 29.68 70.06 15.93
N GLN A 1056 29.15 68.87 16.21
CA GLN A 1056 27.75 68.69 16.61
C GLN A 1056 27.49 69.24 18.01
N VAL A 1057 28.37 68.94 18.97
CA VAL A 1057 28.26 69.42 20.36
C VAL A 1057 28.32 70.95 20.42
N ARG A 1058 29.23 71.59 19.67
CA ARG A 1058 29.33 73.04 19.61
C ARG A 1058 28.08 73.70 19.01
N ALA A 1059 27.54 73.14 17.92
CA ALA A 1059 26.32 73.65 17.29
C ALA A 1059 25.08 73.55 18.23
N GLU A 1060 24.93 72.45 18.97
CA GLU A 1060 23.82 72.30 19.92
C GLU A 1060 23.92 73.29 21.10
N VAL A 1061 25.14 73.56 21.60
CA VAL A 1061 25.34 74.58 22.64
C VAL A 1061 25.09 75.99 22.10
N GLU A 1062 25.49 76.31 20.87
CA GLU A 1062 25.19 77.60 20.24
C GLU A 1062 23.68 77.86 20.10
N GLU A 1063 22.90 76.88 19.63
CA GLU A 1063 21.43 77.01 19.53
C GLU A 1063 20.78 77.19 20.91
N LEU A 1064 21.22 76.43 21.91
CA LEU A 1064 20.69 76.50 23.26
C LEU A 1064 21.04 77.81 23.98
N VAL A 1065 22.23 78.37 23.75
CA VAL A 1065 22.63 79.68 24.28
C VAL A 1065 21.78 80.81 23.68
N GLN A 1066 21.56 80.80 22.36
CA GLN A 1066 20.68 81.78 21.71
C GLN A 1066 19.24 81.68 22.24
N ALA A 1067 18.72 80.46 22.40
CA ALA A 1067 17.36 80.22 22.89
C ALA A 1067 17.15 80.50 24.40
N THR A 1068 18.23 80.70 25.17
CA THR A 1068 18.15 80.94 26.63
C THR A 1068 18.52 82.36 27.06
N ASN A 1069 19.11 83.17 26.17
CA ASN A 1069 19.64 84.51 26.50
C ASN A 1069 20.60 84.48 27.71
N THR A 1070 21.49 83.49 27.78
CA THR A 1070 22.54 83.47 28.81
C THR A 1070 23.52 84.63 28.64
N VAL A 1071 23.94 85.23 29.75
CA VAL A 1071 24.90 86.36 29.76
C VAL A 1071 26.31 85.96 29.27
N LYS A 1072 26.60 84.65 29.21
CA LYS A 1072 27.82 84.08 28.63
C LYS A 1072 27.56 83.54 27.23
N SER A 1073 28.55 83.66 26.37
CA SER A 1073 28.59 83.07 25.03
C SER A 1073 28.75 81.54 25.06
N ALA A 1074 28.46 80.90 23.92
CA ALA A 1074 28.63 79.45 23.76
C ALA A 1074 30.08 79.00 23.97
N ASP A 1075 31.06 79.73 23.43
CA ASP A 1075 32.48 79.43 23.60
C ASP A 1075 32.94 79.58 25.06
N GLU A 1076 32.47 80.60 25.79
CA GLU A 1076 32.75 80.74 27.23
C GLU A 1076 32.10 79.63 28.08
N LEU A 1077 30.96 79.10 27.64
CA LEU A 1077 30.26 78.03 28.34
C LEU A 1077 30.89 76.67 28.05
N LEU A 1078 31.26 76.39 26.80
CA LEU A 1078 32.06 75.22 26.41
C LEU A 1078 33.39 75.20 27.17
N ALA A 1079 34.14 76.31 27.19
CA ALA A 1079 35.39 76.41 27.96
C ALA A 1079 35.19 76.28 29.48
N ALA A 1080 34.01 76.61 30.02
CA ALA A 1080 33.69 76.41 31.44
C ALA A 1080 33.20 75.00 31.79
N TYR A 1081 32.78 74.23 30.78
CA TYR A 1081 32.27 72.86 30.87
C TYR A 1081 33.12 71.86 30.06
N GLU A 1082 34.40 72.17 29.82
CA GLU A 1082 35.34 71.29 29.12
C GLU A 1082 35.40 69.91 29.80
N GLY A 1083 35.11 68.85 29.03
CA GLY A 1083 34.93 67.48 29.50
C GLY A 1083 33.57 67.14 30.13
N ARG A 1084 32.59 68.06 30.09
CA ARG A 1084 31.22 67.94 30.65
C ARG A 1084 30.16 68.62 29.78
N GLU A 1085 30.36 68.64 28.47
CA GLU A 1085 29.55 69.37 27.50
C GLU A 1085 28.09 68.87 27.48
N GLN A 1086 27.85 67.59 27.77
CA GLN A 1086 26.51 67.01 27.91
C GLN A 1086 25.77 67.51 29.18
N GLU A 1087 26.48 67.83 30.27
CA GLU A 1087 25.87 68.50 31.42
C GLU A 1087 25.46 69.94 31.07
N LEU A 1088 26.29 70.65 30.29
CA LEU A 1088 25.97 72.00 29.79
C LEU A 1088 24.71 71.99 28.92
N ILE A 1089 24.63 71.07 27.95
CA ILE A 1089 23.44 70.87 27.10
C ILE A 1089 22.20 70.59 27.96
N SER A 1090 22.31 69.74 28.98
CA SER A 1090 21.22 69.43 29.92
C SER A 1090 20.78 70.65 30.75
N HIS A 1091 21.74 71.44 31.25
CA HIS A 1091 21.46 72.68 32.00
C HIS A 1091 20.81 73.75 31.13
N LEU A 1092 21.28 73.97 29.91
CA LEU A 1092 20.67 74.94 28.99
C LEU A 1092 19.28 74.49 28.53
N LYS A 1093 19.04 73.20 28.27
CA LYS A 1093 17.70 72.66 27.97
C LYS A 1093 16.71 72.91 29.12
N LYS A 1094 17.14 72.76 30.39
CA LYS A 1094 16.32 73.11 31.56
C LYS A 1094 16.04 74.62 31.64
N LEU A 1095 17.04 75.46 31.38
CA LEU A 1095 16.85 76.92 31.37
C LEU A 1095 15.89 77.37 30.25
N LYS A 1096 15.94 76.72 29.08
CA LYS A 1096 15.06 76.94 27.93
C LYS A 1096 13.60 76.58 28.26
N ALA A 1097 13.37 75.57 29.09
CA ALA A 1097 12.04 75.25 29.62
C ALA A 1097 11.52 76.34 30.57
N SER A 1098 12.27 76.70 31.63
CA SER A 1098 11.81 77.69 32.61
C SER A 1098 11.59 79.10 32.02
N ASN A 1099 12.38 79.51 31.02
CA ASN A 1099 12.12 80.76 30.29
C ASN A 1099 10.84 80.71 29.44
N ARG A 1100 10.43 79.52 28.97
CA ARG A 1100 9.21 79.34 28.17
C ARG A 1100 7.96 79.46 29.02
N ASP A 1101 7.95 78.82 30.20
CA ASP A 1101 6.85 78.89 31.16
C ASP A 1101 6.61 80.34 31.67
N LEU A 1102 7.68 81.15 31.78
CA LEU A 1102 7.62 82.58 32.10
C LEU A 1102 7.15 83.48 30.93
N GLN A 1103 7.10 82.96 29.71
CA GLN A 1103 6.55 83.64 28.53
C GLN A 1103 5.17 83.13 28.11
N SER A 1104 4.64 82.09 28.78
CA SER A 1104 3.32 81.52 28.55
C SER A 1104 2.41 81.61 29.78
N LEU A 1105 2.15 82.85 30.20
CA LEU A 1105 1.05 83.21 31.09
C LEU A 1105 -0.27 83.31 30.30
#